data_AF-A2DAS9-F1
#
_entry.id   AF-A2DAS9-F1
#
_cell.length_a   1.000
_cell.length_b   1.000
_cell.length_c   1.000
_cell.angle_alpha   90.00
_cell.angle_beta   90.00
_cell.angle_gamma   90.00
#
_symmetry.space_group_name_H-M   'P 1'
#
loop_
_entity.id
_entity.type
_entity.pdbx_description
1 polymer ?
#
loop_
_entity_poly.entity_id
_entity_poly.type
_entity_poly.pdbx_seq_one_letter_code
_entity_poly.pdbx_strand_id
1 'polypeptide(L)'
;MILSCAPLINLLLIRKIFDTSNSDTLIISDGTTQIDPNQFTNIHNFTEISFPNSLISIGENSFSGCTNLESLELPINLQTIYQNSFSFCTSLKTVTFLSENTVISDESFQNCINLESIQLPTRLKKIGKSAFNNCVKLGKISLPNSIELIDQRAFSYCTNLNFDSLPSSLTYIIEEAFLNCSSISGIEFPKNLEIINPNSFTNCINLERIKFLNPRTNIGHDAFVTCIKLSDVELPSQIKEIEESTFAFCASLKSIYIPDTVKTIGTTAFWGCSNLAEIHLSNNLDTIIDYAFANCSSLKSITLPETLKKLGKKALLGCSGLKEITILTNSIILNNSFYRQFESLEKVTMSNNLTIIFEQLFYDIYNLREIILPKALSEIQQMAFQNCIRLITVDIPDSVQKIAPKAFYNCTNLREIKLPSSITVISDYCFFNCQSFQSITMQSTLIKSIEISSFQNCYSLKSISLPNSLRVIKNFAFASCYNLADFTFPNDMTEIWDRSFLDCRSLTKITLPNSLSKLASYSFSNCVEMKEIVLINSANLLIIGEGAFKYCSSLNSVSFSHSLIFIDAYAFSFCSSLTKLLLPESLKEINEGSFLGCTSLTKINLPKNLKKLGNILFSNCTLLKEIVINSNCSIDQSVFDEDYNIENLIIKNENKDIFEQKILHQSVKSITFSSYFKEYPTISEFNHIEHVSIITEHGDSIINDNFVNSTNLNINITGNIHQISDNSFSHSHINNFLYCGNQIVEGNFFVDNKPKIFQFINTIHRNQLEVSQPNEMQNVLIFHLKH
;
A
#
# COMPACT_ATOMS: atom_id res chain seq x y z
N MET A 1 -15.94 -82.57 -3.16
CA MET A 1 -17.20 -83.17 -2.67
C MET A 1 -16.80 -84.26 -1.68
N ILE A 2 -16.91 -84.17 -0.35
CA ILE A 2 -17.75 -83.42 0.59
C ILE A 2 -16.86 -83.18 1.83
N LEU A 3 -16.63 -81.92 2.24
CA LEU A 3 -16.00 -81.55 3.52
C LEU A 3 -16.57 -80.18 3.93
N SER A 4 -17.88 -80.19 4.23
CA SER A 4 -18.65 -79.04 4.71
C SER A 4 -19.48 -79.48 5.92
N CYS A 5 -18.81 -79.81 7.03
CA CYS A 5 -19.42 -80.16 8.32
C CYS A 5 -18.43 -79.90 9.48
N ALA A 6 -17.87 -78.69 9.57
CA ALA A 6 -17.04 -78.28 10.71
C ALA A 6 -17.80 -77.65 11.92
N PRO A 7 -19.01 -77.07 11.79
CA PRO A 7 -19.68 -76.47 12.97
C PRO A 7 -20.24 -77.52 13.95
N LEU A 8 -20.67 -78.70 13.47
CA LEU A 8 -21.24 -79.75 14.33
C LEU A 8 -20.18 -80.59 15.07
N ILE A 9 -18.97 -80.73 14.52
CA ILE A 9 -17.91 -81.53 15.15
C ILE A 9 -17.32 -80.81 16.36
N ASN A 10 -17.19 -79.48 16.31
CA ASN A 10 -16.82 -78.69 17.49
C ASN A 10 -17.90 -78.76 18.59
N LEU A 11 -19.19 -78.71 18.24
CA LEU A 11 -20.27 -78.86 19.23
C LEU A 11 -20.27 -80.24 19.92
N LEU A 12 -19.85 -81.30 19.23
CA LEU A 12 -19.80 -82.67 19.77
C LEU A 12 -18.53 -82.95 20.59
N LEU A 13 -17.38 -82.32 20.25
CA LEU A 13 -16.16 -82.40 21.07
C LEU A 13 -16.24 -81.53 22.33
N ILE A 14 -16.90 -80.38 22.24
CA ILE A 14 -17.18 -79.51 23.40
C ILE A 14 -18.03 -80.27 24.44
N ARG A 15 -18.98 -81.12 24.02
CA ARG A 15 -19.78 -81.97 24.94
C ARG A 15 -18.99 -82.99 25.77
N LYS A 16 -17.73 -83.30 25.44
CA LYS A 16 -16.89 -84.19 26.27
C LYS A 16 -16.17 -83.46 27.41
N ILE A 17 -16.19 -82.12 27.43
CA ILE A 17 -15.47 -81.26 28.38
C ILE A 17 -16.45 -80.48 29.28
N PHE A 18 -17.73 -80.36 28.90
CA PHE A 18 -18.77 -79.74 29.72
C PHE A 18 -19.28 -80.71 30.81
N ASP A 19 -18.75 -80.59 32.03
CA ASP A 19 -19.46 -81.07 33.23
C ASP A 19 -20.51 -80.00 33.61
N THR A 20 -21.79 -80.36 33.52
CA THR A 20 -22.95 -79.44 33.59
C THR A 20 -23.50 -79.27 35.01
N SER A 21 -22.64 -79.35 36.03
CA SER A 21 -23.07 -79.26 37.42
C SER A 21 -23.37 -77.83 37.89
N ASN A 22 -23.00 -76.79 37.11
CA ASN A 22 -23.41 -75.39 37.32
C ASN A 22 -23.62 -74.70 35.95
N SER A 23 -24.76 -74.07 35.70
CA SER A 23 -25.16 -73.62 34.35
C SER A 23 -24.34 -72.47 33.78
N ASP A 24 -23.53 -71.80 34.60
CA ASP A 24 -22.94 -70.49 34.27
C ASP A 24 -21.39 -70.48 34.29
N THR A 25 -20.72 -71.59 34.62
CA THR A 25 -19.25 -71.67 34.73
C THR A 25 -18.67 -72.71 33.76
N LEU A 26 -17.68 -72.33 32.95
CA LEU A 26 -16.91 -73.26 32.12
C LEU A 26 -15.74 -73.86 32.93
N ILE A 27 -15.75 -75.16 33.16
CA ILE A 27 -14.68 -75.86 33.88
C ILE A 27 -13.68 -76.44 32.87
N ILE A 28 -12.42 -76.01 32.93
CA ILE A 28 -11.32 -76.60 32.15
C ILE A 28 -10.72 -77.76 32.96
N SER A 29 -10.67 -78.96 32.39
CA SER A 29 -10.29 -80.19 33.11
C SER A 29 -8.88 -80.12 33.72
N ASP A 30 -8.73 -80.68 34.93
CA ASP A 30 -7.44 -80.87 35.59
C ASP A 30 -6.44 -81.62 34.69
N GLY A 31 -5.19 -81.17 34.67
CA GLY A 31 -4.14 -81.72 33.81
C GLY A 31 -4.03 -81.06 32.44
N THR A 32 -5.00 -80.22 32.04
CA THR A 32 -4.86 -79.35 30.85
C THR A 32 -3.67 -78.42 31.04
N THR A 33 -2.70 -78.48 30.13
CA THR A 33 -1.52 -77.60 30.11
C THR A 33 -1.61 -76.48 29.08
N GLN A 34 -2.47 -76.63 28.07
CA GLN A 34 -2.67 -75.66 26.99
C GLN A 34 -4.12 -75.67 26.53
N ILE A 35 -4.66 -74.49 26.23
CA ILE A 35 -5.93 -74.30 25.53
C ILE A 35 -5.64 -74.04 24.06
N ASP A 36 -6.32 -74.75 23.17
CA ASP A 36 -6.06 -74.70 21.73
C ASP A 36 -6.55 -73.37 21.12
N PRO A 37 -5.90 -72.89 20.04
CA PRO A 37 -6.39 -71.75 19.29
C PRO A 37 -7.85 -71.94 18.84
N ASN A 38 -8.64 -70.87 18.96
CA ASN A 38 -10.06 -70.83 18.60
C ASN A 38 -11.00 -71.81 19.34
N GLN A 39 -10.54 -72.48 20.41
CA GLN A 39 -11.30 -73.58 21.04
C GLN A 39 -12.69 -73.18 21.56
N PHE A 40 -12.83 -71.96 22.11
CA PHE A 40 -14.07 -71.44 22.71
C PHE A 40 -14.48 -70.08 22.11
N THR A 41 -14.06 -69.77 20.89
CA THR A 41 -14.41 -68.50 20.22
C THR A 41 -15.93 -68.37 20.02
N ASN A 42 -16.49 -67.18 20.29
CA ASN A 42 -17.91 -66.84 20.16
C ASN A 42 -18.84 -67.79 20.93
N ILE A 43 -18.41 -68.25 22.10
CA ILE A 43 -19.25 -69.03 23.00
C ILE A 43 -19.84 -68.10 24.07
N HIS A 44 -21.17 -68.15 24.23
CA HIS A 44 -21.92 -67.19 25.03
C HIS A 44 -22.71 -67.84 26.19
N ASN A 45 -22.44 -69.10 26.52
CA ASN A 45 -23.24 -69.86 27.49
C ASN A 45 -22.64 -69.93 28.91
N PHE A 46 -21.57 -69.18 29.18
CA PHE A 46 -20.93 -69.10 30.50
C PHE A 46 -20.61 -67.64 30.84
N THR A 47 -20.56 -67.37 32.14
CA THR A 47 -20.18 -66.07 32.73
C THR A 47 -18.84 -66.12 33.46
N GLU A 48 -18.34 -67.33 33.77
CA GLU A 48 -17.06 -67.55 34.47
C GLU A 48 -16.30 -68.73 33.87
N ILE A 49 -14.98 -68.77 34.08
CA ILE A 49 -14.11 -69.89 33.69
C ILE A 49 -13.29 -70.34 34.89
N SER A 50 -13.31 -71.64 35.18
CA SER A 50 -12.43 -72.27 36.17
C SER A 50 -11.25 -72.93 35.46
N PHE A 51 -10.05 -72.35 35.61
CA PHE A 51 -8.82 -72.91 35.05
C PHE A 51 -8.07 -73.81 36.04
N PRO A 52 -7.45 -74.91 35.59
CA PRO A 52 -6.61 -75.74 36.43
C PRO A 52 -5.24 -75.08 36.67
N ASN A 53 -4.63 -75.34 37.82
CA ASN A 53 -3.26 -74.88 38.12
C ASN A 53 -2.19 -75.47 37.18
N SER A 54 -2.50 -76.52 36.42
CA SER A 54 -1.59 -77.09 35.40
C SER A 54 -1.48 -76.25 34.12
N LEU A 55 -2.36 -75.25 33.92
CA LEU A 55 -2.42 -74.48 32.68
C LEU A 55 -1.20 -73.57 32.51
N ILE A 56 -0.51 -73.71 31.39
CA ILE A 56 0.72 -72.98 31.03
C ILE A 56 0.43 -71.93 29.96
N SER A 57 -0.48 -72.21 29.00
CA SER A 57 -0.78 -71.27 27.91
C SER A 57 -2.24 -71.28 27.44
N ILE A 58 -2.70 -70.11 26.97
CA ILE A 58 -4.02 -69.92 26.37
C ILE A 58 -3.85 -69.50 24.91
N GLY A 59 -4.33 -70.33 23.99
CA GLY A 59 -4.17 -70.17 22.55
C GLY A 59 -4.76 -68.88 21.94
N GLU A 60 -4.41 -68.64 20.68
CA GLU A 60 -4.88 -67.49 19.93
C GLU A 60 -6.41 -67.53 19.73
N ASN A 61 -7.08 -66.40 19.93
CA ASN A 61 -8.54 -66.26 19.80
C ASN A 61 -9.37 -67.23 20.70
N SER A 62 -8.75 -67.96 21.62
CA SER A 62 -9.39 -69.11 22.29
C SER A 62 -10.70 -68.77 22.98
N PHE A 63 -10.84 -67.57 23.54
CA PHE A 63 -12.08 -67.06 24.16
C PHE A 63 -12.55 -65.74 23.51
N SER A 64 -12.07 -65.41 22.31
CA SER A 64 -12.50 -64.20 21.60
C SER A 64 -14.01 -64.21 21.40
N GLY A 65 -14.68 -63.08 21.66
CA GLY A 65 -16.11 -62.93 21.48
C GLY A 65 -16.97 -63.65 22.51
N CYS A 66 -16.41 -64.13 23.62
CA CYS A 66 -17.21 -64.66 24.73
C CYS A 66 -17.91 -63.53 25.48
N THR A 67 -18.97 -62.98 24.90
CA THR A 67 -19.60 -61.72 25.34
C THR A 67 -20.30 -61.80 26.68
N ASN A 68 -20.57 -62.99 27.22
CA ASN A 68 -21.23 -63.16 28.52
C ASN A 68 -20.24 -63.40 29.67
N LEU A 69 -18.95 -63.59 29.37
CA LEU A 69 -17.89 -63.73 30.39
C LEU A 69 -17.80 -62.45 31.22
N GLU A 70 -17.96 -62.54 32.54
CA GLU A 70 -17.99 -61.40 33.47
C GLU A 70 -16.71 -61.24 34.29
N SER A 71 -16.03 -62.33 34.66
CA SER A 71 -14.82 -62.30 35.47
C SER A 71 -13.78 -63.33 34.98
N LEU A 72 -12.51 -63.05 35.23
CA LEU A 72 -11.40 -63.92 34.86
C LEU A 72 -10.35 -63.99 35.98
N GLU A 73 -10.13 -65.18 36.53
CA GLU A 73 -9.01 -65.46 37.42
C GLU A 73 -8.03 -66.41 36.72
N LEU A 74 -6.83 -65.92 36.41
CA LEU A 74 -5.83 -66.65 35.64
C LEU A 74 -4.85 -67.40 36.57
N PRO A 75 -4.55 -68.69 36.32
CA PRO A 75 -3.93 -69.58 37.31
C PRO A 75 -2.44 -69.29 37.56
N ILE A 76 -1.93 -69.80 38.68
CA ILE A 76 -0.59 -69.50 39.22
C ILE A 76 0.59 -69.87 38.30
N ASN A 77 0.42 -70.89 37.43
CA ASN A 77 1.47 -71.36 36.53
C ASN A 77 1.33 -70.84 35.09
N LEU A 78 0.38 -69.95 34.82
CA LEU A 78 0.15 -69.41 33.48
C LEU A 78 1.35 -68.56 33.03
N GLN A 79 1.93 -68.94 31.89
CA GLN A 79 3.09 -68.26 31.30
C GLN A 79 2.68 -67.33 30.17
N THR A 80 1.75 -67.75 29.30
CA THR A 80 1.44 -66.98 28.07
C THR A 80 -0.06 -66.95 27.78
N ILE A 81 -0.58 -65.75 27.55
CA ILE A 81 -1.86 -65.54 26.85
C ILE A 81 -1.49 -65.10 25.44
N TYR A 82 -1.88 -65.86 24.42
CA TYR A 82 -1.58 -65.52 23.03
C TYR A 82 -2.48 -64.40 22.51
N GLN A 83 -2.28 -64.03 21.24
CA GLN A 83 -2.97 -62.93 20.62
C GLN A 83 -4.50 -63.14 20.63
N ASN A 84 -5.27 -62.07 20.86
CA ASN A 84 -6.73 -62.08 20.82
C ASN A 84 -7.43 -63.07 21.77
N SER A 85 -6.73 -63.69 22.74
CA SER A 85 -7.32 -64.79 23.52
C SER A 85 -8.63 -64.41 24.22
N PHE A 86 -8.81 -63.16 24.68
CA PHE A 86 -10.04 -62.66 25.31
C PHE A 86 -10.55 -61.37 24.64
N SER A 87 -10.25 -61.15 23.36
CA SER A 87 -10.76 -59.98 22.66
C SER A 87 -12.29 -60.04 22.52
N PHE A 88 -12.96 -58.89 22.49
CA PHE A 88 -14.43 -58.78 22.39
C PHE A 88 -15.22 -59.50 23.50
N CYS A 89 -14.59 -59.82 24.64
CA CYS A 89 -15.30 -60.23 25.85
C CYS A 89 -15.98 -59.01 26.49
N THR A 90 -17.09 -58.55 25.89
CA THR A 90 -17.70 -57.26 26.18
C THR A 90 -18.33 -57.13 27.57
N SER A 91 -18.68 -58.22 28.24
CA SER A 91 -19.19 -58.20 29.63
C SER A 91 -18.11 -58.36 30.70
N LEU A 92 -16.84 -58.57 30.32
CA LEU A 92 -15.75 -58.83 31.26
C LEU A 92 -15.49 -57.58 32.09
N LYS A 93 -15.62 -57.68 33.42
CA LYS A 93 -15.47 -56.58 34.39
C LYS A 93 -14.14 -56.60 35.11
N THR A 94 -13.63 -57.79 35.45
CA THR A 94 -12.43 -57.94 36.28
C THR A 94 -11.51 -59.03 35.74
N VAL A 95 -10.19 -58.75 35.74
CA VAL A 95 -9.16 -59.74 35.42
C VAL A 95 -8.10 -59.77 36.52
N THR A 96 -7.84 -60.96 37.07
CA THR A 96 -6.84 -61.20 38.10
C THR A 96 -5.81 -62.21 37.61
N PHE A 97 -4.52 -61.87 37.71
CA PHE A 97 -3.42 -62.78 37.41
C PHE A 97 -2.81 -63.30 38.71
N LEU A 98 -2.85 -64.62 38.93
CA LEU A 98 -2.16 -65.24 40.06
C LEU A 98 -0.67 -65.44 39.80
N SER A 99 -0.28 -65.59 38.54
CA SER A 99 1.12 -65.69 38.10
C SER A 99 1.79 -64.32 37.99
N GLU A 100 3.01 -64.20 38.51
CA GLU A 100 3.83 -62.99 38.37
C GLU A 100 4.44 -62.81 36.96
N ASN A 101 4.52 -63.88 36.16
CA ASN A 101 5.31 -63.94 34.93
C ASN A 101 4.48 -64.00 33.65
N THR A 102 3.14 -63.95 33.75
CA THR A 102 2.30 -64.09 32.55
C THR A 102 2.56 -63.00 31.53
N VAL A 103 2.82 -63.40 30.30
CA VAL A 103 2.92 -62.50 29.15
C VAL A 103 1.51 -62.15 28.65
N ILE A 104 1.26 -60.85 28.50
CA ILE A 104 0.05 -60.31 27.86
C ILE A 104 0.42 -59.97 26.42
N SER A 105 -0.05 -60.80 25.47
CA SER A 105 0.23 -60.62 24.04
C SER A 105 -0.68 -59.57 23.40
N ASP A 106 -0.51 -59.41 22.09
CA ASP A 106 -1.23 -58.41 21.31
C ASP A 106 -2.75 -58.69 21.34
N GLU A 107 -3.56 -57.64 21.45
CA GLU A 107 -5.02 -57.67 21.39
C GLU A 107 -5.70 -58.58 22.44
N SER A 108 -4.96 -59.10 23.44
CA SER A 108 -5.47 -60.13 24.35
C SER A 108 -6.77 -59.76 25.07
N PHE A 109 -7.01 -58.48 25.37
CA PHE A 109 -8.24 -57.95 25.99
C PHE A 109 -8.84 -56.78 25.19
N GLN A 110 -8.59 -56.72 23.88
CA GLN A 110 -9.14 -55.66 23.04
C GLN A 110 -10.68 -55.68 23.07
N ASN A 111 -11.32 -54.51 23.07
CA ASN A 111 -12.79 -54.37 23.09
C ASN A 111 -13.48 -55.03 24.30
N CYS A 112 -12.78 -55.23 25.42
CA CYS A 112 -13.39 -55.53 26.72
C CYS A 112 -13.98 -54.25 27.32
N ILE A 113 -15.04 -53.73 26.69
CA ILE A 113 -15.60 -52.39 26.97
C ILE A 113 -16.09 -52.21 28.41
N ASN A 114 -16.46 -53.30 29.11
CA ASN A 114 -16.90 -53.26 30.50
C ASN A 114 -15.78 -53.58 31.51
N LEU A 115 -14.54 -53.76 31.08
CA LEU A 115 -13.42 -54.06 31.98
C LEU A 115 -13.17 -52.85 32.88
N GLU A 116 -13.40 -53.00 34.18
CA GLU A 116 -13.31 -51.93 35.17
C GLU A 116 -11.97 -51.97 35.92
N SER A 117 -11.45 -53.16 36.22
CA SER A 117 -10.18 -53.33 36.94
C SER A 117 -9.38 -54.54 36.46
N ILE A 118 -8.05 -54.41 36.57
CA ILE A 118 -7.10 -55.47 36.24
C ILE A 118 -5.89 -55.38 37.18
N GLN A 119 -5.48 -56.52 37.72
CA GLN A 119 -4.21 -56.65 38.45
C GLN A 119 -3.15 -57.25 37.53
N LEU A 120 -2.26 -56.42 37.01
CA LEU A 120 -1.20 -56.87 36.09
C LEU A 120 -0.14 -57.74 36.79
N PRO A 121 0.47 -58.71 36.09
CA PRO A 121 1.59 -59.51 36.61
C PRO A 121 2.78 -58.62 37.03
N THR A 122 3.32 -58.85 38.22
CA THR A 122 4.35 -57.96 38.83
C THR A 122 5.70 -57.95 38.10
N ARG A 123 6.00 -58.97 37.27
CA ARG A 123 7.23 -59.07 36.46
C ARG A 123 6.99 -58.81 34.97
N LEU A 124 5.80 -58.32 34.59
CA LEU A 124 5.44 -58.02 33.21
C LEU A 124 6.46 -57.07 32.58
N LYS A 125 7.04 -57.46 31.44
CA LYS A 125 8.05 -56.67 30.71
C LYS A 125 7.47 -55.76 29.64
N LYS A 126 6.37 -56.17 29.03
CA LYS A 126 5.74 -55.49 27.90
C LYS A 126 4.23 -55.57 28.02
N ILE A 127 3.54 -54.51 27.61
CA ILE A 127 2.11 -54.56 27.29
C ILE A 127 1.98 -54.68 25.78
N GLY A 128 1.34 -55.76 25.30
CA GLY A 128 1.18 -56.06 23.89
C GLY A 128 0.44 -54.99 23.08
N LYS A 129 0.62 -55.02 21.77
CA LYS A 129 -0.04 -54.10 20.83
C LYS A 129 -1.55 -54.25 20.97
N SER A 130 -2.27 -53.13 21.11
CA SER A 130 -3.72 -53.10 21.27
C SER A 130 -4.27 -53.95 22.43
N ALA A 131 -3.43 -54.38 23.40
CA ALA A 131 -3.82 -55.37 24.41
C ALA A 131 -5.07 -54.99 25.20
N PHE A 132 -5.26 -53.71 25.50
CA PHE A 132 -6.44 -53.14 26.17
C PHE A 132 -7.15 -52.09 25.32
N ASN A 133 -6.95 -52.09 24.01
CA ASN A 133 -7.57 -51.09 23.14
C ASN A 133 -9.10 -51.14 23.27
N ASN A 134 -9.73 -49.98 23.41
CA ASN A 134 -11.16 -49.79 23.61
C ASN A 134 -11.73 -50.42 24.90
N CYS A 135 -10.92 -50.60 25.95
CA CYS A 135 -11.40 -50.89 27.30
C CYS A 135 -11.89 -49.60 27.98
N VAL A 136 -13.02 -49.07 27.53
CA VAL A 136 -13.50 -47.71 27.88
C VAL A 136 -13.77 -47.50 29.38
N LYS A 137 -14.14 -48.55 30.11
CA LYS A 137 -14.40 -48.51 31.56
C LYS A 137 -13.17 -48.77 32.42
N LEU A 138 -12.02 -49.12 31.84
CA LEU A 138 -10.83 -49.49 32.59
C LEU A 138 -10.39 -48.30 33.42
N GLY A 139 -10.53 -48.41 34.74
CA GLY A 139 -10.37 -47.30 35.67
C GLY A 139 -8.92 -47.10 36.12
N LYS A 140 -8.75 -46.92 37.43
CA LYS A 140 -7.42 -46.80 38.03
C LYS A 140 -6.70 -48.15 38.04
N ILE A 141 -5.52 -48.23 37.43
CA ILE A 141 -4.66 -49.42 37.43
C ILE A 141 -3.30 -49.14 38.06
N SER A 142 -2.63 -50.19 38.53
CA SER A 142 -1.22 -50.14 38.93
C SER A 142 -0.37 -50.71 37.81
N LEU A 143 0.55 -49.91 37.27
CA LEU A 143 1.52 -50.35 36.26
C LEU A 143 2.80 -50.87 36.94
N PRO A 144 3.16 -52.16 36.81
CA PRO A 144 4.38 -52.71 37.39
C PRO A 144 5.65 -52.01 36.90
N ASN A 145 6.60 -51.75 37.81
CA ASN A 145 7.88 -51.09 37.50
C ASN A 145 8.79 -51.89 36.56
N SER A 146 8.50 -53.18 36.33
CA SER A 146 9.23 -54.05 35.40
C SER A 146 8.92 -53.80 33.93
N ILE A 147 7.86 -53.06 33.61
CA ILE A 147 7.46 -52.77 32.23
C ILE A 147 8.51 -51.86 31.59
N GLU A 148 9.05 -52.32 30.47
CA GLU A 148 10.04 -51.63 29.64
C GLU A 148 9.38 -51.03 28.37
N LEU A 149 8.28 -51.63 27.89
CA LEU A 149 7.62 -51.26 26.64
C LEU A 149 6.09 -51.24 26.77
N ILE A 150 5.48 -50.12 26.36
CA ILE A 150 4.03 -50.02 26.11
C ILE A 150 3.83 -49.89 24.61
N ASP A 151 3.31 -50.94 23.97
CA ASP A 151 3.29 -51.08 22.52
C ASP A 151 2.12 -50.31 21.85
N GLN A 152 2.09 -50.34 20.51
CA GLN A 152 1.17 -49.58 19.67
C GLN A 152 -0.28 -49.79 20.12
N ARG A 153 -1.01 -48.69 20.33
CA ARG A 153 -2.43 -48.71 20.75
C ARG A 153 -2.74 -49.50 22.03
N ALA A 154 -1.76 -49.87 22.85
CA ALA A 154 -1.94 -50.73 24.03
C ALA A 154 -3.13 -50.35 24.92
N PHE A 155 -3.34 -49.05 25.16
CA PHE A 155 -4.46 -48.48 25.91
C PHE A 155 -5.30 -47.47 25.10
N SER A 156 -5.20 -47.51 23.78
CA SER A 156 -5.94 -46.56 22.93
C SER A 156 -7.45 -46.70 23.16
N TYR A 157 -8.16 -45.58 23.33
CA TYR A 157 -9.59 -45.47 23.69
C TYR A 157 -9.95 -45.99 25.10
N CYS A 158 -8.99 -46.17 26.01
CA CYS A 158 -9.31 -46.39 27.43
C CYS A 158 -9.67 -45.06 28.11
N THR A 159 -10.90 -44.58 27.91
CA THR A 159 -11.32 -43.25 28.33
C THR A 159 -11.32 -43.03 29.85
N ASN A 160 -11.56 -44.09 30.65
CA ASN A 160 -11.53 -44.02 32.12
C ASN A 160 -10.16 -44.31 32.74
N LEU A 161 -9.14 -44.58 31.90
CA LEU A 161 -7.84 -45.04 32.39
C LEU A 161 -7.15 -43.98 33.24
N ASN A 162 -6.70 -44.41 34.41
CA ASN A 162 -5.83 -43.62 35.26
C ASN A 162 -4.78 -44.54 35.92
N PHE A 163 -3.65 -44.00 36.33
CA PHE A 163 -2.58 -44.71 37.03
C PHE A 163 -1.82 -43.73 37.92
N ASP A 164 -1.22 -44.23 39.00
CA ASP A 164 -0.46 -43.39 39.93
C ASP A 164 0.85 -42.85 39.32
N SER A 165 1.54 -43.69 38.52
CA SER A 165 2.79 -43.32 37.84
C SER A 165 3.07 -44.26 36.67
N LEU A 166 3.86 -43.78 35.71
CA LEU A 166 4.46 -44.65 34.70
C LEU A 166 5.57 -45.53 35.32
N PRO A 167 5.82 -46.75 34.78
CA PRO A 167 6.87 -47.65 35.26
C PRO A 167 8.27 -47.05 35.24
N SER A 168 9.06 -47.25 36.29
CA SER A 168 10.44 -46.71 36.35
C SER A 168 11.40 -47.29 35.29
N SER A 169 11.13 -48.50 34.79
CA SER A 169 11.95 -49.17 33.76
C SER A 169 11.51 -48.88 32.33
N LEU A 170 10.46 -48.09 32.14
CA LEU A 170 9.88 -47.80 30.82
C LEU A 170 10.91 -47.08 29.93
N THR A 171 11.18 -47.66 28.76
CA THR A 171 12.10 -47.11 27.75
C THR A 171 11.37 -46.57 26.53
N TYR A 172 10.26 -47.20 26.13
CA TYR A 172 9.51 -46.83 24.93
C TYR A 172 7.99 -46.79 25.18
N ILE A 173 7.37 -45.70 24.71
CA ILE A 173 5.92 -45.59 24.51
C ILE A 173 5.69 -45.54 23.01
N ILE A 174 5.04 -46.56 22.46
CA ILE A 174 4.86 -46.70 21.01
C ILE A 174 3.62 -45.91 20.54
N GLU A 175 3.48 -45.80 19.23
CA GLU A 175 2.49 -45.01 18.51
C GLU A 175 1.06 -45.25 19.04
N GLU A 176 0.34 -44.17 19.32
CA GLU A 176 -1.05 -44.21 19.81
C GLU A 176 -1.28 -44.99 21.13
N ALA A 177 -0.23 -45.34 21.88
CA ALA A 177 -0.34 -46.16 23.09
C ALA A 177 -1.44 -45.71 24.08
N PHE A 178 -1.63 -44.39 24.25
CA PHE A 178 -2.65 -43.77 25.10
C PHE A 178 -3.57 -42.80 24.32
N LEU A 179 -3.73 -43.01 23.01
CA LEU A 179 -4.66 -42.22 22.20
C LEU A 179 -6.07 -42.24 22.82
N ASN A 180 -6.71 -41.08 22.96
CA ASN A 180 -8.05 -40.93 23.58
C ASN A 180 -8.15 -41.39 25.06
N CYS A 181 -7.04 -41.46 25.80
CA CYS A 181 -7.08 -41.70 27.26
C CYS A 181 -7.46 -40.42 28.02
N SER A 182 -8.76 -40.13 28.06
CA SER A 182 -9.29 -38.85 28.53
C SER A 182 -9.29 -38.66 30.05
N SER A 183 -8.98 -39.66 30.87
CA SER A 183 -8.97 -39.53 32.35
C SER A 183 -7.60 -39.29 32.99
N ILE A 184 -6.52 -39.34 32.21
CA ILE A 184 -5.17 -39.05 32.69
C ILE A 184 -5.04 -37.54 32.93
N SER A 185 -4.71 -37.13 34.15
CA SER A 185 -4.61 -35.70 34.52
C SER A 185 -3.18 -35.16 34.59
N GLY A 186 -2.17 -36.01 34.80
CA GLY A 186 -0.78 -35.56 34.86
C GLY A 186 0.20 -36.70 34.70
N ILE A 187 1.33 -36.44 34.06
CA ILE A 187 2.34 -37.45 33.77
C ILE A 187 3.74 -36.93 34.13
N GLU A 188 4.45 -37.69 34.96
CA GLU A 188 5.90 -37.58 35.09
C GLU A 188 6.55 -38.74 34.33
N PHE A 189 7.26 -38.42 33.25
CA PHE A 189 7.93 -39.39 32.40
C PHE A 189 9.25 -39.85 33.04
N PRO A 190 9.48 -41.17 33.18
CA PRO A 190 10.57 -41.71 33.99
C PRO A 190 11.95 -41.49 33.36
N LYS A 191 13.00 -41.56 34.19
CA LYS A 191 14.40 -41.29 33.81
C LYS A 191 14.98 -42.18 32.70
N ASN A 192 14.38 -43.36 32.47
CA ASN A 192 14.85 -44.32 31.46
C ASN A 192 14.09 -44.17 30.13
N LEU A 193 13.06 -43.31 30.06
CA LEU A 193 12.25 -43.17 28.86
C LEU A 193 13.05 -42.50 27.76
N GLU A 194 13.28 -43.21 26.66
CA GLU A 194 14.05 -42.73 25.53
C GLU A 194 13.16 -42.05 24.50
N ILE A 195 12.00 -42.63 24.18
CA ILE A 195 11.15 -42.18 23.07
C ILE A 195 9.67 -42.27 23.44
N ILE A 196 8.93 -41.20 23.12
CA ILE A 196 7.48 -41.19 22.95
C ILE A 196 7.21 -41.12 21.46
N ASN A 197 6.59 -42.15 20.91
CA ASN A 197 6.28 -42.22 19.48
C ASN A 197 5.09 -41.32 19.10
N PRO A 198 4.80 -41.19 17.79
CA PRO A 198 3.74 -40.32 17.33
C PRO A 198 2.36 -40.64 17.92
N ASN A 199 1.54 -39.60 18.12
CA ASN A 199 0.16 -39.71 18.58
C ASN A 199 -0.05 -40.41 19.95
N SER A 200 1.01 -40.68 20.72
CA SER A 200 0.90 -41.52 21.94
C SER A 200 -0.08 -40.99 22.98
N PHE A 201 -0.27 -39.67 23.10
CA PHE A 201 -1.20 -39.04 24.06
C PHE A 201 -2.20 -38.08 23.37
N THR A 202 -2.45 -38.29 22.07
CA THR A 202 -3.45 -37.49 21.35
C THR A 202 -4.82 -37.61 22.01
N ASN A 203 -5.51 -36.48 22.16
CA ASN A 203 -6.83 -36.36 22.78
C ASN A 203 -6.91 -36.85 24.24
N CYS A 204 -5.80 -36.79 25.00
CA CYS A 204 -5.82 -36.85 26.46
C CYS A 204 -6.37 -35.55 27.06
N ILE A 205 -7.67 -35.30 26.86
CA ILE A 205 -8.31 -33.98 27.10
C ILE A 205 -8.25 -33.46 28.55
N ASN A 206 -8.06 -34.33 29.55
CA ASN A 206 -7.89 -33.91 30.94
C ASN A 206 -6.44 -33.80 31.40
N LEU A 207 -5.46 -34.05 30.52
CA LEU A 207 -4.04 -33.93 30.87
C LEU A 207 -3.71 -32.46 31.13
N GLU A 208 -3.35 -32.13 32.37
CA GLU A 208 -3.08 -30.77 32.83
C GLU A 208 -1.58 -30.47 32.89
N ARG A 209 -0.75 -31.48 33.19
CA ARG A 209 0.70 -31.33 33.38
C ARG A 209 1.53 -32.46 32.80
N ILE A 210 2.68 -32.13 32.22
CA ILE A 210 3.71 -33.10 31.83
C ILE A 210 5.11 -32.66 32.27
N LYS A 211 5.92 -33.64 32.69
CA LYS A 211 7.30 -33.43 33.12
C LYS A 211 8.19 -34.59 32.69
N PHE A 212 9.42 -34.29 32.24
CA PHE A 212 10.38 -35.29 31.78
C PHE A 212 11.60 -35.39 32.70
N LEU A 213 11.83 -36.57 33.29
CA LEU A 213 13.02 -36.82 34.11
C LEU A 213 14.27 -37.15 33.29
N ASN A 214 14.10 -37.68 32.08
CA ASN A 214 15.20 -37.86 31.14
C ASN A 214 15.32 -36.62 30.25
N PRO A 215 16.43 -35.86 30.30
CA PRO A 215 16.58 -34.66 29.49
C PRO A 215 16.68 -34.94 27.99
N ARG A 216 16.86 -36.19 27.58
CA ARG A 216 17.04 -36.61 26.18
C ARG A 216 15.83 -37.33 25.57
N THR A 217 14.69 -37.43 26.29
CA THR A 217 13.51 -38.10 25.74
C THR A 217 13.09 -37.46 24.43
N ASN A 218 13.02 -38.26 23.36
CA ASN A 218 12.50 -37.82 22.08
C ASN A 218 10.96 -37.83 22.11
N ILE A 219 10.34 -36.78 21.57
CA ILE A 219 8.89 -36.60 21.52
C ILE A 219 8.49 -36.59 20.05
N GLY A 220 7.79 -37.63 19.61
CA GLY A 220 7.30 -37.73 18.24
C GLY A 220 6.22 -36.71 17.89
N HIS A 221 6.01 -36.51 16.59
CA HIS A 221 4.94 -35.68 16.06
C HIS A 221 3.56 -36.08 16.59
N ASP A 222 2.68 -35.10 16.69
CA ASP A 222 1.31 -35.23 17.20
C ASP A 222 1.18 -35.74 18.66
N ALA A 223 2.27 -35.97 19.41
CA ALA A 223 2.22 -36.71 20.67
C ALA A 223 1.19 -36.19 21.70
N PHE A 224 0.94 -34.89 21.77
CA PHE A 224 -0.01 -34.26 22.71
C PHE A 224 -1.10 -33.43 22.00
N VAL A 225 -1.44 -33.76 20.76
CA VAL A 225 -2.49 -33.05 20.02
C VAL A 225 -3.82 -33.08 20.77
N THR A 226 -4.52 -31.94 20.87
CA THR A 226 -5.84 -31.82 21.53
C THR A 226 -5.81 -32.18 23.02
N CYS A 227 -4.66 -32.07 23.69
CA CYS A 227 -4.60 -32.03 25.16
C CYS A 227 -5.11 -30.67 25.67
N ILE A 228 -6.41 -30.43 25.54
CA ILE A 228 -7.02 -29.10 25.69
C ILE A 228 -6.84 -28.47 27.08
N LYS A 229 -6.61 -29.28 28.14
CA LYS A 229 -6.32 -28.82 29.51
C LYS A 229 -4.83 -28.68 29.83
N LEU A 230 -3.94 -29.07 28.90
CA LEU A 230 -2.50 -29.05 29.14
C LEU A 230 -2.04 -27.60 29.32
N SER A 231 -1.55 -27.29 30.52
CA SER A 231 -1.21 -25.93 30.92
C SER A 231 0.19 -25.81 31.53
N ASP A 232 0.73 -26.91 32.05
CA ASP A 232 2.04 -26.99 32.68
C ASP A 232 2.93 -28.00 31.92
N VAL A 233 3.95 -27.51 31.22
CA VAL A 233 4.80 -28.30 30.33
C VAL A 233 6.27 -28.04 30.64
N GLU A 234 6.94 -29.05 31.22
CA GLU A 234 8.40 -29.04 31.39
C GLU A 234 9.06 -29.91 30.31
N LEU A 235 9.55 -29.30 29.22
CA LEU A 235 10.19 -30.02 28.10
C LEU A 235 11.53 -30.67 28.50
N PRO A 236 11.94 -31.80 27.89
CA PRO A 236 13.25 -32.37 28.09
C PRO A 236 14.36 -31.42 27.63
N SER A 237 15.33 -31.15 28.48
CA SER A 237 16.27 -30.02 28.31
C SER A 237 17.35 -30.19 27.24
N GLN A 238 17.45 -31.36 26.59
CA GLN A 238 18.46 -31.66 25.55
C GLN A 238 17.84 -32.02 24.18
N ILE A 239 16.53 -31.86 23.99
CA ILE A 239 15.90 -32.09 22.67
C ILE A 239 16.42 -31.09 21.63
N LYS A 240 16.43 -31.51 20.36
CA LYS A 240 16.92 -30.71 19.23
C LYS A 240 15.81 -30.06 18.43
N GLU A 241 14.60 -30.59 18.54
CA GLU A 241 13.46 -30.20 17.73
C GLU A 241 12.19 -30.37 18.55
N ILE A 242 11.19 -29.55 18.25
CA ILE A 242 9.79 -29.82 18.56
C ILE A 242 9.16 -30.25 17.24
N GLU A 243 8.73 -31.50 17.16
CA GLU A 243 8.22 -32.09 15.92
C GLU A 243 6.88 -31.49 15.48
N GLU A 244 6.39 -31.93 14.32
CA GLU A 244 5.11 -31.51 13.76
C GLU A 244 3.96 -31.72 14.76
N SER A 245 3.13 -30.68 14.92
CA SER A 245 1.90 -30.71 15.70
C SER A 245 2.01 -31.18 17.15
N THR A 246 3.20 -31.33 17.74
CA THR A 246 3.39 -31.96 19.06
C THR A 246 2.44 -31.43 20.14
N PHE A 247 2.15 -30.12 20.15
CA PHE A 247 1.24 -29.45 21.09
C PHE A 247 0.05 -28.77 20.39
N ALA A 248 -0.33 -29.16 19.18
CA ALA A 248 -1.46 -28.53 18.49
C ALA A 248 -2.76 -28.67 19.31
N PHE A 249 -3.55 -27.60 19.36
CA PHE A 249 -4.80 -27.48 20.10
C PHE A 249 -4.69 -27.68 21.63
N CYS A 250 -3.50 -27.47 22.22
CA CYS A 250 -3.33 -27.36 23.67
C CYS A 250 -3.88 -26.00 24.18
N ALA A 251 -5.22 -25.86 24.16
CA ALA A 251 -5.91 -24.59 24.34
C ALA A 251 -5.72 -23.96 25.73
N SER A 252 -5.27 -24.70 26.75
CA SER A 252 -5.00 -24.17 28.10
C SER A 252 -3.53 -23.76 28.33
N LEU A 253 -2.64 -24.00 27.36
CA LEU A 253 -1.23 -23.64 27.48
C LEU A 253 -1.08 -22.12 27.50
N LYS A 254 -0.54 -21.57 28.59
CA LYS A 254 -0.41 -20.12 28.78
C LYS A 254 0.98 -19.58 28.46
N SER A 255 2.00 -20.35 28.80
CA SER A 255 3.40 -20.01 28.59
C SER A 255 4.21 -21.26 28.28
N ILE A 256 5.25 -21.14 27.48
CA ILE A 256 6.20 -22.24 27.26
C ILE A 256 7.64 -21.74 27.13
N TYR A 257 8.55 -22.49 27.76
CA TYR A 257 10.00 -22.30 27.66
C TYR A 257 10.59 -23.34 26.70
N ILE A 258 11.12 -22.87 25.57
CA ILE A 258 11.76 -23.73 24.57
C ILE A 258 13.26 -23.85 24.93
N PRO A 259 13.79 -25.05 25.23
CA PRO A 259 15.19 -25.21 25.61
C PRO A 259 16.17 -24.68 24.55
N ASP A 260 17.28 -24.08 24.98
CA ASP A 260 18.31 -23.51 24.08
C ASP A 260 19.00 -24.56 23.17
N THR A 261 18.76 -25.84 23.39
CA THR A 261 19.21 -26.92 22.49
C THR A 261 18.33 -27.09 21.26
N VAL A 262 17.11 -26.54 21.27
CA VAL A 262 16.15 -26.61 20.16
C VAL A 262 16.61 -25.74 19.01
N LYS A 263 16.61 -26.33 17.82
CA LYS A 263 17.04 -25.76 16.54
C LYS A 263 15.86 -25.54 15.59
N THR A 264 14.82 -26.36 15.70
CA THR A 264 13.66 -26.34 14.82
C THR A 264 12.37 -26.43 15.62
N ILE A 265 11.38 -25.62 15.25
CA ILE A 265 9.97 -25.78 15.67
C ILE A 265 9.17 -26.20 14.43
N GLY A 266 8.57 -27.37 14.52
CA GLY A 266 7.89 -28.08 13.44
C GLY A 266 6.63 -27.40 12.91
N THR A 267 6.13 -27.92 11.78
CA THR A 267 4.84 -27.51 11.20
C THR A 267 3.76 -27.62 12.26
N THR A 268 2.90 -26.60 12.40
CA THR A 268 1.75 -26.62 13.32
C THR A 268 2.03 -27.00 14.78
N ALA A 269 3.29 -26.98 15.24
CA ALA A 269 3.71 -27.49 16.56
C ALA A 269 2.88 -26.95 17.73
N PHE A 270 2.45 -25.69 17.66
CA PHE A 270 1.60 -25.00 18.64
C PHE A 270 0.32 -24.45 18.01
N TRP A 271 -0.11 -24.98 16.86
CA TRP A 271 -1.29 -24.47 16.15
C TRP A 271 -2.54 -24.53 17.06
N GLY A 272 -3.25 -23.41 17.19
CA GLY A 272 -4.48 -23.37 17.99
C GLY A 272 -4.26 -23.39 19.51
N CYS A 273 -3.05 -23.16 20.00
CA CYS A 273 -2.79 -22.86 21.42
C CYS A 273 -3.34 -21.46 21.78
N SER A 274 -4.66 -21.32 21.80
CA SER A 274 -5.34 -20.02 21.82
C SER A 274 -5.10 -19.18 23.07
N ASN A 275 -4.75 -19.79 24.21
CA ASN A 275 -4.38 -19.09 25.44
C ASN A 275 -2.86 -18.86 25.60
N LEU A 276 -2.03 -19.27 24.64
CA LEU A 276 -0.58 -19.08 24.69
C LEU A 276 -0.28 -17.59 24.60
N ALA A 277 0.06 -16.99 25.74
CA ALA A 277 0.28 -15.56 25.88
C ALA A 277 1.77 -15.18 25.86
N GLU A 278 2.63 -16.10 26.29
CA GLU A 278 4.07 -15.90 26.41
C GLU A 278 4.84 -17.10 25.84
N ILE A 279 5.91 -16.82 25.10
CA ILE A 279 6.81 -17.84 24.59
C ILE A 279 8.26 -17.38 24.71
N HIS A 280 9.10 -18.23 25.30
CA HIS A 280 10.54 -18.04 25.34
C HIS A 280 11.18 -18.96 24.31
N LEU A 281 11.54 -18.40 23.15
CA LEU A 281 12.23 -19.14 22.10
C LEU A 281 13.68 -19.44 22.49
N SER A 282 14.20 -20.55 21.98
CA SER A 282 15.63 -20.91 22.08
C SER A 282 16.51 -19.80 21.48
N ASN A 283 17.57 -19.42 22.20
CA ASN A 283 18.58 -18.48 21.70
C ASN A 283 19.37 -19.03 20.51
N ASN A 284 19.32 -20.34 20.27
CA ASN A 284 20.02 -21.03 19.18
C ASN A 284 19.07 -21.51 18.08
N LEU A 285 17.82 -21.03 18.05
CA LEU A 285 16.80 -21.44 17.10
C LEU A 285 17.20 -21.07 15.66
N ASP A 286 17.17 -22.05 14.76
CA ASP A 286 17.50 -21.86 13.34
C ASP A 286 16.24 -21.70 12.48
N THR A 287 15.17 -22.46 12.76
CA THR A 287 13.96 -22.50 11.93
C THR A 287 12.67 -22.56 12.73
N ILE A 288 11.70 -21.73 12.35
CA ILE A 288 10.27 -21.90 12.67
C ILE A 288 9.57 -22.28 11.37
N ILE A 289 8.91 -23.44 11.33
CA ILE A 289 8.24 -23.95 10.12
C ILE A 289 6.85 -23.32 9.95
N ASP A 290 6.21 -23.56 8.80
CA ASP A 290 4.90 -23.05 8.42
C ASP A 290 3.84 -23.36 9.50
N TYR A 291 2.97 -22.38 9.79
CA TYR A 291 1.88 -22.47 10.77
C TYR A 291 2.26 -22.85 12.22
N ALA A 292 3.55 -22.87 12.59
CA ALA A 292 4.01 -23.32 13.90
C ALA A 292 3.25 -22.71 15.10
N PHE A 293 2.89 -21.42 15.04
CA PHE A 293 2.14 -20.70 16.06
C PHE A 293 0.80 -20.14 15.54
N ALA A 294 0.27 -20.68 14.45
CA ALA A 294 -0.97 -20.17 13.89
C ALA A 294 -2.11 -20.25 14.94
N ASN A 295 -3.01 -19.27 14.94
CA ASN A 295 -4.14 -19.15 15.86
C ASN A 295 -3.75 -19.14 17.36
N CYS A 296 -2.51 -18.77 17.72
CA CYS A 296 -2.15 -18.42 19.10
C CYS A 296 -2.70 -17.03 19.45
N SER A 297 -4.02 -16.91 19.55
CA SER A 297 -4.72 -15.62 19.60
C SER A 297 -4.41 -14.76 20.83
N SER A 298 -3.91 -15.35 21.92
CA SER A 298 -3.51 -14.61 23.13
C SER A 298 -2.06 -14.13 23.13
N LEU A 299 -1.24 -14.52 22.14
CA LEU A 299 0.18 -14.21 22.09
C LEU A 299 0.37 -12.70 21.94
N LYS A 300 0.92 -12.02 22.94
CA LYS A 300 1.01 -10.55 22.96
C LYS A 300 2.23 -10.01 22.24
N SER A 301 3.35 -10.70 22.43
CA SER A 301 4.66 -10.32 21.91
C SER A 301 5.50 -11.56 21.61
N ILE A 302 6.41 -11.44 20.64
CA ILE A 302 7.41 -12.48 20.35
C ILE A 302 8.76 -11.85 20.02
N THR A 303 9.84 -12.46 20.52
CA THR A 303 11.22 -12.07 20.19
C THR A 303 11.82 -13.12 19.28
N LEU A 304 12.10 -12.75 18.02
CA LEU A 304 12.78 -13.61 17.06
C LEU A 304 14.30 -13.56 17.31
N PRO A 305 14.95 -14.66 17.71
CA PRO A 305 16.35 -14.68 18.15
C PRO A 305 17.33 -14.44 17.01
N GLU A 306 18.56 -14.03 17.32
CA GLU A 306 19.60 -13.65 16.35
C GLU A 306 19.96 -14.77 15.35
N THR A 307 19.90 -16.02 15.80
CA THR A 307 20.27 -17.19 14.99
C THR A 307 19.20 -17.63 14.00
N LEU A 308 17.98 -17.08 14.08
CA LEU A 308 16.85 -17.54 13.28
C LEU A 308 17.08 -17.24 11.79
N LYS A 309 17.16 -18.29 10.98
CA LYS A 309 17.43 -18.23 9.52
C LYS A 309 16.14 -18.27 8.71
N LYS A 310 15.09 -18.91 9.22
CA LYS A 310 13.84 -19.11 8.48
C LYS A 310 12.63 -18.98 9.40
N LEU A 311 11.70 -18.11 8.99
CA LEU A 311 10.34 -18.05 9.51
C LEU A 311 9.38 -18.55 8.43
N GLY A 312 8.65 -19.61 8.74
CA GLY A 312 7.73 -20.29 7.84
C GLY A 312 6.54 -19.40 7.43
N LYS A 313 5.92 -19.75 6.31
CA LYS A 313 4.72 -19.06 5.83
C LYS A 313 3.62 -19.19 6.87
N LYS A 314 2.94 -18.07 7.18
CA LYS A 314 1.80 -18.07 8.10
C LYS A 314 2.13 -18.65 9.49
N ALA A 315 3.41 -18.65 9.88
CA ALA A 315 3.84 -19.17 11.18
C ALA A 315 3.13 -18.46 12.34
N LEU A 316 2.76 -17.18 12.16
CA LEU A 316 2.04 -16.37 13.14
C LEU A 316 0.62 -15.96 12.64
N LEU A 317 0.05 -16.68 11.66
CA LEU A 317 -1.28 -16.37 11.13
C LEU A 317 -2.33 -16.50 12.23
N GLY A 318 -3.24 -15.53 12.35
CA GLY A 318 -4.33 -15.57 13.33
C GLY A 318 -3.89 -15.30 14.78
N CYS A 319 -2.64 -14.88 15.00
CA CYS A 319 -2.18 -14.34 16.29
C CYS A 319 -2.76 -12.94 16.51
N SER A 320 -4.07 -12.82 16.70
CA SER A 320 -4.79 -11.54 16.82
C SER A 320 -4.41 -10.72 18.05
N GLY A 321 -3.83 -11.34 19.08
CA GLY A 321 -3.25 -10.66 20.25
C GLY A 321 -1.87 -10.05 20.01
N LEU A 322 -1.19 -10.39 18.89
CA LEU A 322 0.21 -10.04 18.66
C LEU A 322 0.34 -8.58 18.24
N LYS A 323 0.60 -7.72 19.22
CA LYS A 323 0.74 -6.28 19.05
C LYS A 323 2.19 -5.85 18.86
N GLU A 324 3.14 -6.62 19.37
CA GLU A 324 4.56 -6.25 19.37
C GLU A 324 5.45 -7.39 18.88
N ILE A 325 6.48 -7.06 18.09
CA ILE A 325 7.51 -8.02 17.69
C ILE A 325 8.90 -7.41 17.84
N THR A 326 9.83 -8.21 18.37
CA THR A 326 11.26 -7.88 18.39
C THR A 326 12.00 -8.78 17.41
N ILE A 327 12.71 -8.19 16.44
CA ILE A 327 13.46 -8.92 15.41
C ILE A 327 14.96 -8.71 15.71
N LEU A 328 15.63 -9.76 16.21
CA LEU A 328 17.06 -9.70 16.52
C LEU A 328 17.96 -10.21 15.39
N THR A 329 17.42 -11.07 14.53
CA THR A 329 18.15 -11.75 13.46
C THR A 329 18.30 -10.93 12.19
N ASN A 330 19.47 -11.09 11.58
CA ASN A 330 19.83 -10.55 10.27
C ASN A 330 19.66 -11.55 9.12
N SER A 331 19.36 -12.81 9.45
CA SER A 331 19.48 -13.96 8.55
C SER A 331 18.15 -14.43 7.98
N ILE A 332 17.03 -13.92 8.51
CA ILE A 332 15.73 -14.33 8.02
C ILE A 332 15.64 -13.88 6.56
N ILE A 333 15.56 -14.85 5.65
CA ILE A 333 14.91 -14.62 4.37
C ILE A 333 13.46 -14.32 4.71
N LEU A 334 13.18 -13.06 5.03
CA LEU A 334 11.83 -12.52 5.22
C LEU A 334 11.28 -12.51 3.81
N ASN A 335 10.87 -13.68 3.35
CA ASN A 335 10.27 -13.85 2.05
C ASN A 335 9.07 -12.88 1.94
N ASN A 336 8.61 -12.64 0.72
CA ASN A 336 7.49 -11.74 0.42
C ASN A 336 6.14 -12.15 1.08
N SER A 337 6.14 -13.08 2.04
CA SER A 337 5.02 -13.45 2.89
C SER A 337 5.18 -13.10 4.37
N PHE A 338 6.29 -12.48 4.81
CA PHE A 338 6.47 -12.08 6.22
C PHE A 338 5.34 -11.19 6.74
N TYR A 339 4.85 -10.25 5.94
CA TYR A 339 3.80 -9.32 6.37
C TYR A 339 2.39 -9.94 6.46
N ARG A 340 2.09 -11.00 5.68
CA ARG A 340 0.72 -11.57 5.54
C ARG A 340 0.16 -12.26 6.78
N GLN A 341 0.93 -12.29 7.87
CA GLN A 341 0.58 -12.91 9.14
C GLN A 341 0.35 -11.87 10.25
N PHE A 342 0.62 -10.58 10.00
CA PHE A 342 0.57 -9.54 11.02
C PHE A 342 -0.65 -8.63 10.85
N GLU A 343 -1.83 -9.12 11.22
CA GLU A 343 -3.07 -8.34 11.11
C GLU A 343 -3.24 -7.29 12.23
N SER A 344 -2.66 -7.56 13.40
CA SER A 344 -2.85 -6.75 14.62
C SER A 344 -1.59 -6.06 15.13
N LEU A 345 -0.49 -6.11 14.36
CA LEU A 345 0.81 -5.60 14.78
C LEU A 345 0.80 -4.07 14.86
N GLU A 346 1.14 -3.53 16.03
CA GLU A 346 1.17 -2.09 16.31
C GLU A 346 2.59 -1.55 16.47
N LYS A 347 3.54 -2.39 16.92
CA LYS A 347 4.94 -2.01 17.19
C LYS A 347 5.95 -3.02 16.68
N VAL A 348 7.00 -2.52 16.04
CA VAL A 348 8.17 -3.33 15.62
C VAL A 348 9.43 -2.76 16.26
N THR A 349 10.22 -3.63 16.90
CA THR A 349 11.57 -3.29 17.38
C THR A 349 12.60 -4.13 16.65
N MET A 350 13.63 -3.50 16.11
CA MET A 350 14.74 -4.19 15.46
C MET A 350 16.05 -4.01 16.23
N SER A 351 16.90 -5.05 16.24
CA SER A 351 18.23 -4.98 16.85
C SER A 351 19.21 -4.13 16.03
N ASN A 352 20.31 -3.71 16.66
CA ASN A 352 21.30 -2.80 16.05
C ASN A 352 22.11 -3.41 14.89
N ASN A 353 22.05 -4.72 14.66
CA ASN A 353 22.91 -5.40 13.69
C ASN A 353 22.33 -5.42 12.26
N LEU A 354 21.04 -5.08 12.09
CA LEU A 354 20.37 -5.08 10.80
C LEU A 354 20.82 -3.86 9.97
N THR A 355 21.37 -4.11 8.79
CA THR A 355 21.85 -3.06 7.87
C THR A 355 20.88 -2.74 6.73
N ILE A 356 19.89 -3.59 6.49
CA ILE A 356 18.93 -3.44 5.38
C ILE A 356 17.52 -3.79 5.88
N ILE A 357 16.54 -2.93 5.56
CA ILE A 357 15.13 -3.31 5.55
C ILE A 357 14.79 -3.76 4.14
N PHE A 358 14.51 -5.05 3.99
CA PHE A 358 14.24 -5.67 2.70
C PHE A 358 12.92 -5.19 2.08
N GLU A 359 12.82 -5.41 0.76
CA GLU A 359 11.61 -5.12 -0.02
C GLU A 359 10.36 -5.71 0.65
N GLN A 360 9.29 -4.91 0.72
CA GLN A 360 7.97 -5.31 1.25
C GLN A 360 7.95 -5.82 2.70
N LEU A 361 9.02 -5.62 3.50
CA LEU A 361 9.10 -6.24 4.82
C LEU A 361 7.89 -5.92 5.73
N PHE A 362 7.41 -4.68 5.74
CA PHE A 362 6.22 -4.24 6.47
C PHE A 362 5.11 -3.76 5.52
N TYR A 363 5.02 -4.36 4.34
CA TYR A 363 3.95 -4.09 3.38
C TYR A 363 2.58 -4.42 3.97
N ASP A 364 1.59 -3.54 3.84
CA ASP A 364 0.21 -3.76 4.31
C ASP A 364 0.06 -4.01 5.82
N ILE A 365 1.01 -3.57 6.66
CA ILE A 365 0.81 -3.57 8.12
C ILE A 365 0.00 -2.34 8.52
N TYR A 366 -1.29 -2.39 8.23
CA TYR A 366 -2.22 -1.27 8.43
C TYR A 366 -2.28 -0.74 9.86
N ASN A 367 -1.97 -1.59 10.85
CA ASN A 367 -2.02 -1.24 12.27
C ASN A 367 -0.69 -0.71 12.83
N LEU A 368 0.40 -0.70 12.07
CA LEU A 368 1.72 -0.27 12.55
C LEU A 368 1.69 1.21 12.94
N ARG A 369 2.07 1.52 14.18
CA ARG A 369 2.13 2.89 14.73
C ARG A 369 3.54 3.33 15.05
N GLU A 370 4.34 2.40 15.57
CA GLU A 370 5.69 2.66 16.07
C GLU A 370 6.65 1.65 15.43
N ILE A 371 7.78 2.17 14.94
CA ILE A 371 8.89 1.33 14.53
C ILE A 371 10.20 1.90 15.07
N ILE A 372 10.99 1.02 15.69
CA ILE A 372 12.35 1.32 16.15
C ILE A 372 13.32 0.69 15.15
N LEU A 373 13.96 1.55 14.35
CA LEU A 373 14.90 1.15 13.30
C LEU A 373 16.30 0.82 13.86
N PRO A 374 17.05 -0.09 13.22
CA PRO A 374 18.43 -0.41 13.60
C PRO A 374 19.37 0.79 13.47
N LYS A 375 20.23 1.03 14.46
CA LYS A 375 21.21 2.14 14.37
C LYS A 375 22.22 2.01 13.22
N ALA A 376 22.52 0.79 12.77
CA ALA A 376 23.43 0.52 11.66
C ALA A 376 22.74 0.42 10.29
N LEU A 377 21.45 0.79 10.21
CA LEU A 377 20.66 0.68 8.98
C LEU A 377 21.29 1.53 7.86
N SER A 378 21.59 0.89 6.73
CA SER A 378 22.17 1.52 5.53
C SER A 378 21.16 1.69 4.39
N GLU A 379 20.13 0.86 4.30
CA GLU A 379 19.17 0.90 3.19
C GLU A 379 17.74 0.52 3.63
N ILE A 380 16.76 1.28 3.14
CA ILE A 380 15.33 0.95 3.16
C ILE A 380 14.91 0.63 1.71
N GLN A 381 14.58 -0.62 1.44
CA GLN A 381 14.25 -1.10 0.10
C GLN A 381 12.80 -0.83 -0.30
N GLN A 382 12.47 -1.23 -1.54
CA GLN A 382 11.23 -0.88 -2.22
C GLN A 382 10.00 -1.32 -1.41
N MET A 383 8.98 -0.46 -1.33
CA MET A 383 7.69 -0.78 -0.68
C MET A 383 7.79 -1.24 0.78
N ALA A 384 8.91 -0.99 1.47
CA ALA A 384 9.18 -1.50 2.82
C ALA A 384 8.07 -1.19 3.83
N PHE A 385 7.47 0.01 3.78
CA PHE A 385 6.39 0.47 4.65
C PHE A 385 5.12 0.84 3.89
N GLN A 386 4.96 0.34 2.65
CA GLN A 386 3.78 0.67 1.88
C GLN A 386 2.49 0.26 2.64
N ASN A 387 1.50 1.15 2.63
CA ASN A 387 0.20 0.97 3.30
C ASN A 387 0.27 0.83 4.83
N CYS A 388 1.36 1.28 5.48
CA CYS A 388 1.42 1.48 6.93
C CYS A 388 0.60 2.72 7.34
N ILE A 389 -0.72 2.67 7.13
CA ILE A 389 -1.63 3.84 7.22
C ILE A 389 -1.74 4.46 8.62
N ARG A 390 -1.31 3.77 9.68
CA ARG A 390 -1.30 4.28 11.07
C ARG A 390 0.06 4.78 11.55
N LEU A 391 1.10 4.67 10.71
CA LEU A 391 2.45 5.10 11.04
C LEU A 391 2.48 6.63 11.08
N ILE A 392 2.92 7.21 12.21
CA ILE A 392 2.87 8.66 12.43
C ILE A 392 4.22 9.32 12.14
N THR A 393 5.31 8.71 12.64
CA THR A 393 6.68 9.20 12.49
C THR A 393 7.62 8.02 12.33
N VAL A 394 8.75 8.24 11.66
CA VAL A 394 9.84 7.26 11.56
C VAL A 394 11.15 7.99 11.78
N ASP A 395 11.89 7.61 12.83
CA ASP A 395 13.24 8.10 13.05
C ASP A 395 14.20 7.31 12.16
N ILE A 396 14.61 7.90 11.04
CA ILE A 396 15.53 7.29 10.08
C ILE A 396 16.97 7.57 10.54
N PRO A 397 17.76 6.53 10.87
CA PRO A 397 19.14 6.70 11.32
C PRO A 397 20.02 7.41 10.30
N ASP A 398 20.96 8.25 10.76
CA ASP A 398 21.86 9.02 9.88
C ASP A 398 22.78 8.12 9.02
N SER A 399 22.91 6.83 9.36
CA SER A 399 23.65 5.82 8.59
C SER A 399 22.96 5.40 7.28
N VAL A 400 21.66 5.69 7.10
CA VAL A 400 20.89 5.26 5.93
C VAL A 400 21.34 6.03 4.69
N GLN A 401 21.87 5.33 3.70
CA GLN A 401 22.39 5.87 2.45
C GLN A 401 21.36 5.88 1.32
N LYS A 402 20.31 5.04 1.42
CA LYS A 402 19.32 4.88 0.35
C LYS A 402 17.93 4.56 0.90
N ILE A 403 16.93 5.26 0.34
CA ILE A 403 15.50 5.01 0.53
C ILE A 403 14.91 4.78 -0.86
N ALA A 404 14.52 3.55 -1.14
CA ALA A 404 14.09 3.11 -2.46
C ALA A 404 12.65 3.59 -2.82
N PRO A 405 12.22 3.41 -4.08
CA PRO A 405 10.87 3.78 -4.52
C PRO A 405 9.76 3.17 -3.67
N LYS A 406 8.66 3.93 -3.50
CA LYS A 406 7.47 3.53 -2.74
C LYS A 406 7.72 3.14 -1.28
N ALA A 407 8.89 3.42 -0.69
CA ALA A 407 9.22 2.98 0.67
C ALA A 407 8.15 3.36 1.70
N PHE A 408 7.53 4.53 1.59
CA PHE A 408 6.43 5.01 2.46
C PHE A 408 5.14 5.29 1.67
N TYR A 409 4.91 4.59 0.56
CA TYR A 409 3.71 4.76 -0.27
C TYR A 409 2.44 4.55 0.57
N ASN A 410 1.51 5.49 0.48
CA ASN A 410 0.20 5.45 1.16
C ASN A 410 0.31 5.35 2.70
N CYS A 411 1.36 5.90 3.31
CA CYS A 411 1.41 6.11 4.77
C CYS A 411 0.58 7.34 5.16
N THR A 412 -0.74 7.24 5.09
CA THR A 412 -1.67 8.39 5.14
C THR A 412 -1.61 9.22 6.42
N ASN A 413 -1.20 8.63 7.55
CA ASN A 413 -1.02 9.34 8.84
C ASN A 413 0.41 9.79 9.13
N LEU A 414 1.37 9.52 8.23
CA LEU A 414 2.75 9.96 8.40
C LEU A 414 2.79 11.49 8.39
N ARG A 415 3.32 12.10 9.44
CA ARG A 415 3.32 13.56 9.64
C ARG A 415 4.65 14.21 9.33
N GLU A 416 5.73 13.56 9.73
CA GLU A 416 7.08 14.11 9.60
C GLU A 416 8.10 13.02 9.35
N ILE A 417 9.12 13.37 8.57
CA ILE A 417 10.32 12.56 8.37
C ILE A 417 11.55 13.46 8.37
N LYS A 418 12.60 12.97 9.02
CA LYS A 418 13.96 13.51 8.94
C LYS A 418 14.76 12.64 7.97
N LEU A 419 15.19 13.22 6.84
CA LEU A 419 16.06 12.53 5.90
C LEU A 419 17.54 12.65 6.32
N PRO A 420 18.29 11.54 6.33
CA PRO A 420 19.74 11.51 6.59
C PRO A 420 20.55 12.40 5.65
N SER A 421 21.75 12.81 6.09
CA SER A 421 22.64 13.69 5.32
C SER A 421 23.27 13.05 4.07
N SER A 422 23.24 11.72 3.96
CA SER A 422 23.82 10.94 2.85
C SER A 422 22.89 10.75 1.66
N ILE A 423 21.58 11.01 1.80
CA ILE A 423 20.59 10.80 0.74
C ILE A 423 20.86 11.71 -0.45
N THR A 424 20.89 11.15 -1.66
CA THR A 424 21.15 11.89 -2.91
C THR A 424 19.92 12.07 -3.80
N VAL A 425 18.84 11.31 -3.56
CA VAL A 425 17.63 11.29 -4.37
C VAL A 425 16.41 11.03 -3.48
N ILE A 426 15.32 11.73 -3.74
CA ILE A 426 13.99 11.36 -3.20
C ILE A 426 13.28 10.54 -4.26
N SER A 427 13.23 9.23 -4.03
CA SER A 427 12.82 8.21 -5.02
C SER A 427 11.36 8.32 -5.48
N ASP A 428 11.06 7.66 -6.61
CA ASP A 428 9.73 7.58 -7.20
C ASP A 428 8.68 7.14 -6.16
N TYR A 429 7.58 7.89 -6.06
CA TYR A 429 6.44 7.61 -5.18
C TYR A 429 6.79 7.43 -3.69
N CYS A 430 7.97 7.89 -3.22
CA CYS A 430 8.47 7.59 -1.88
C CYS A 430 7.45 7.94 -0.77
N PHE A 431 6.81 9.10 -0.87
CA PHE A 431 5.77 9.60 0.04
C PHE A 431 4.43 9.83 -0.66
N PHE A 432 4.16 9.11 -1.75
CA PHE A 432 2.88 9.22 -2.46
C PHE A 432 1.70 8.96 -1.52
N ASN A 433 0.68 9.81 -1.56
CA ASN A 433 -0.52 9.71 -0.72
C ASN A 433 -0.26 9.70 0.80
N CYS A 434 0.81 10.36 1.26
CA CYS A 434 1.02 10.68 2.68
C CYS A 434 0.19 11.92 3.06
N GLN A 435 -1.12 11.75 3.18
CA GLN A 435 -2.10 12.85 3.26
C GLN A 435 -1.89 13.77 4.48
N SER A 436 -1.43 13.22 5.60
CA SER A 436 -1.13 13.95 6.84
C SER A 436 0.29 14.51 6.91
N PHE A 437 1.08 14.41 5.84
CA PHE A 437 2.49 14.79 5.84
C PHE A 437 2.63 16.31 5.90
N GLN A 438 3.13 16.83 7.02
CA GLN A 438 3.19 18.26 7.33
C GLN A 438 4.55 18.86 7.00
N SER A 439 5.63 18.13 7.28
CA SER A 439 6.99 18.64 7.12
C SER A 439 8.01 17.54 6.85
N ILE A 440 9.04 17.91 6.10
CA ILE A 440 10.21 17.08 5.86
C ILE A 440 11.47 17.88 6.20
N THR A 441 12.33 17.32 7.06
CA THR A 441 13.62 17.92 7.38
C THR A 441 14.69 17.21 6.56
N MET A 442 15.35 17.95 5.67
CA MET A 442 16.46 17.42 4.87
C MET A 442 17.78 17.87 5.48
N GLN A 443 18.59 16.93 5.98
CA GLN A 443 19.95 17.24 6.41
C GLN A 443 20.96 17.13 5.27
N SER A 444 20.58 16.47 4.17
CA SER A 444 21.46 16.26 3.03
C SER A 444 21.61 17.53 2.19
N THR A 445 22.87 17.92 1.98
CA THR A 445 23.27 18.91 0.97
C THR A 445 23.62 18.26 -0.37
N LEU A 446 23.28 16.98 -0.56
CA LEU A 446 23.66 16.17 -1.72
C LEU A 446 22.48 15.82 -2.63
N ILE A 447 21.23 16.06 -2.20
CA ILE A 447 20.03 15.70 -2.99
C ILE A 447 20.08 16.40 -4.35
N LYS A 448 20.05 15.62 -5.44
CA LYS A 448 20.13 16.08 -6.83
C LYS A 448 18.77 16.13 -7.52
N SER A 449 17.87 15.22 -7.16
CA SER A 449 16.56 15.13 -7.78
C SER A 449 15.45 14.72 -6.80
N ILE A 450 14.26 15.23 -7.10
CA ILE A 450 12.98 14.73 -6.57
C ILE A 450 12.28 14.04 -7.72
N GLU A 451 12.01 12.75 -7.54
CA GLU A 451 11.58 11.85 -8.59
C GLU A 451 10.05 11.86 -8.79
N ILE A 452 9.54 10.94 -9.61
CA ILE A 452 8.14 10.96 -10.08
C ILE A 452 7.20 10.78 -8.89
N SER A 453 6.23 11.68 -8.76
CA SER A 453 5.16 11.60 -7.76
C SER A 453 5.64 11.43 -6.31
N SER A 454 6.87 11.82 -5.96
CA SER A 454 7.45 11.57 -4.64
C SER A 454 6.63 12.12 -3.49
N PHE A 455 5.97 13.28 -3.65
CA PHE A 455 5.08 13.92 -2.67
C PHE A 455 3.66 14.11 -3.20
N GLN A 456 3.26 13.41 -4.27
CA GLN A 456 1.92 13.55 -4.81
C GLN A 456 0.87 13.20 -3.75
N ASN A 457 -0.19 14.00 -3.64
CA ASN A 457 -1.26 13.89 -2.64
C ASN A 457 -0.79 14.06 -1.18
N CYS A 458 0.31 14.76 -0.93
CA CYS A 458 0.69 15.23 0.41
C CYS A 458 -0.12 16.49 0.78
N TYR A 459 -1.43 16.33 1.00
CA TYR A 459 -2.37 17.45 1.16
C TYR A 459 -1.99 18.41 2.29
N SER A 460 -1.35 17.91 3.34
CA SER A 460 -1.00 18.69 4.54
C SER A 460 0.36 19.39 4.48
N LEU A 461 1.15 19.19 3.42
CA LEU A 461 2.51 19.74 3.32
C LEU A 461 2.43 21.26 3.14
N LYS A 462 2.90 22.03 4.12
CA LYS A 462 2.79 23.50 4.10
C LYS A 462 3.97 24.19 3.45
N SER A 463 5.16 23.67 3.72
CA SER A 463 6.43 24.25 3.30
C SER A 463 7.49 23.16 3.17
N ILE A 464 8.46 23.37 2.29
CA ILE A 464 9.60 22.48 2.12
C ILE A 464 10.87 23.29 1.84
N SER A 465 11.92 23.04 2.62
CA SER A 465 13.23 23.64 2.39
C SER A 465 14.05 22.72 1.49
N LEU A 466 14.32 23.16 0.25
CA LEU A 466 15.08 22.40 -0.73
C LEU A 466 16.58 22.71 -0.63
N PRO A 467 17.48 21.71 -0.77
CA PRO A 467 18.91 21.95 -0.74
C PRO A 467 19.40 22.60 -2.03
N ASN A 468 20.43 23.46 -1.94
CA ASN A 468 21.04 24.14 -3.09
C ASN A 468 21.62 23.19 -4.16
N SER A 469 21.85 21.92 -3.79
CA SER A 469 22.33 20.88 -4.70
C SER A 469 21.28 20.33 -5.66
N LEU A 470 19.99 20.60 -5.41
CA LEU A 470 18.89 20.09 -6.22
C LEU A 470 18.95 20.67 -7.65
N ARG A 471 18.73 19.83 -8.65
CA ARG A 471 18.78 20.18 -10.07
C ARG A 471 17.49 19.86 -10.82
N VAL A 472 16.77 18.81 -10.41
CA VAL A 472 15.63 18.27 -11.14
C VAL A 472 14.43 18.01 -10.22
N ILE A 473 13.26 18.46 -10.64
CA ILE A 473 11.95 18.05 -10.07
C ILE A 473 11.14 17.38 -11.19
N LYS A 474 10.85 16.08 -11.01
CA LYS A 474 10.19 15.25 -12.03
C LYS A 474 8.67 15.35 -12.03
N ASN A 475 8.05 14.61 -12.95
CA ASN A 475 6.61 14.61 -13.20
C ASN A 475 5.82 14.38 -11.91
N PHE A 476 4.77 15.19 -11.69
CA PHE A 476 3.86 15.07 -10.55
C PHE A 476 4.50 15.13 -9.15
N ALA A 477 5.78 15.51 -9.02
CA ALA A 477 6.53 15.41 -7.75
C ALA A 477 5.78 16.00 -6.55
N PHE A 478 5.11 17.15 -6.70
CA PHE A 478 4.30 17.84 -5.69
C PHE A 478 2.82 17.98 -6.11
N ALA A 479 2.34 17.19 -7.08
CA ALA A 479 0.96 17.29 -7.53
C ALA A 479 -0.03 17.07 -6.36
N SER A 480 -1.07 17.90 -6.29
CA SER A 480 -2.06 17.90 -5.21
C SER A 480 -1.48 18.17 -3.82
N CYS A 481 -0.36 18.87 -3.67
CA CYS A 481 0.05 19.42 -2.37
C CYS A 481 -0.79 20.67 -2.04
N TYR A 482 -2.06 20.46 -1.69
CA TYR A 482 -3.06 21.55 -1.59
C TYR A 482 -2.64 22.68 -0.65
N ASN A 483 -1.98 22.36 0.46
CA ASN A 483 -1.58 23.34 1.48
C ASN A 483 -0.16 23.91 1.28
N LEU A 484 0.54 23.55 0.20
CA LEU A 484 1.89 24.04 -0.05
C LEU A 484 1.82 25.52 -0.40
N ALA A 485 2.26 26.38 0.51
CA ALA A 485 2.20 27.83 0.39
C ALA A 485 3.58 28.46 0.26
N ASP A 486 4.53 27.99 1.08
CA ASP A 486 5.90 28.51 1.13
C ASP A 486 6.84 27.55 0.38
N PHE A 487 7.22 27.95 -0.84
CA PHE A 487 8.10 27.17 -1.70
C PHE A 487 9.11 28.06 -2.41
N THR A 488 10.39 27.69 -2.36
CA THR A 488 11.48 28.42 -3.04
C THR A 488 12.35 27.44 -3.81
N PHE A 489 12.57 27.74 -5.10
CA PHE A 489 13.48 26.96 -5.93
C PHE A 489 14.94 27.30 -5.64
N PRO A 490 15.84 26.31 -5.64
CA PRO A 490 17.29 26.56 -5.69
C PRO A 490 17.70 27.26 -6.99
N ASN A 491 18.60 28.24 -6.91
CA ASN A 491 18.99 29.09 -8.05
C ASN A 491 19.54 28.32 -9.26
N ASP A 492 20.29 27.24 -9.01
CA ASP A 492 20.96 26.42 -10.03
C ASP A 492 20.07 25.30 -10.60
N MET A 493 18.78 25.29 -10.29
CA MET A 493 17.88 24.24 -10.75
C MET A 493 17.67 24.33 -12.28
N THR A 494 17.80 23.21 -12.98
CA THR A 494 17.82 23.16 -14.45
C THR A 494 16.53 22.61 -15.06
N GLU A 495 15.78 21.79 -14.32
CA GLU A 495 14.62 21.08 -14.87
C GLU A 495 13.44 21.04 -13.90
N ILE A 496 12.27 21.44 -14.41
CA ILE A 496 10.94 21.27 -13.79
C ILE A 496 10.08 20.54 -14.80
N TRP A 497 9.59 19.35 -14.47
CA TRP A 497 8.84 18.50 -15.40
C TRP A 497 7.31 18.64 -15.26
N ASP A 498 6.57 17.94 -16.11
CA ASP A 498 5.13 18.10 -16.30
C ASP A 498 4.34 17.87 -15.01
N ARG A 499 3.34 18.73 -14.78
CA ARG A 499 2.40 18.62 -13.64
C ARG A 499 3.08 18.57 -12.26
N SER A 500 4.35 18.98 -12.15
CA SER A 500 5.13 18.90 -10.92
C SER A 500 4.49 19.61 -9.72
N PHE A 501 3.76 20.71 -9.94
CA PHE A 501 3.00 21.47 -8.93
C PHE A 501 1.52 21.60 -9.30
N LEU A 502 0.97 20.67 -10.10
CA LEU A 502 -0.46 20.63 -10.41
C LEU A 502 -1.27 20.65 -9.11
N ASP A 503 -2.34 21.44 -9.04
CA ASP A 503 -3.20 21.55 -7.87
C ASP A 503 -2.48 22.01 -6.57
N CYS A 504 -1.35 22.71 -6.64
CA CYS A 504 -0.77 23.37 -5.45
C CYS A 504 -1.53 24.66 -5.08
N ARG A 505 -2.75 24.48 -4.57
CA ARG A 505 -3.78 25.53 -4.47
C ARG A 505 -3.41 26.70 -3.57
N SER A 506 -2.56 26.50 -2.56
CA SER A 506 -2.14 27.54 -1.59
C SER A 506 -0.88 28.32 -2.02
N LEU A 507 -0.28 28.00 -3.17
CA LEU A 507 0.86 28.77 -3.67
C LEU A 507 0.41 30.17 -4.08
N THR A 508 0.99 31.21 -3.47
CA THR A 508 0.61 32.62 -3.74
C THR A 508 1.58 33.35 -4.67
N LYS A 509 2.86 32.94 -4.67
CA LYS A 509 3.92 33.52 -5.50
C LYS A 509 4.97 32.47 -5.83
N ILE A 510 5.46 32.50 -7.06
CA ILE A 510 6.61 31.70 -7.49
C ILE A 510 7.64 32.58 -8.22
N THR A 511 8.91 32.37 -7.86
CA THR A 511 10.07 32.89 -8.59
C THR A 511 10.82 31.72 -9.18
N LEU A 512 10.91 31.65 -10.51
CA LEU A 512 11.60 30.55 -11.19
C LEU A 512 13.13 30.69 -11.08
N PRO A 513 13.88 29.56 -11.12
CA PRO A 513 15.34 29.59 -11.10
C PRO A 513 15.92 30.21 -12.38
N ASN A 514 17.12 30.76 -12.29
CA ASN A 514 17.75 31.52 -13.38
C ASN A 514 18.17 30.64 -14.57
N SER A 515 18.50 29.38 -14.30
CA SER A 515 19.02 28.41 -15.29
C SER A 515 17.95 27.69 -16.11
N LEU A 516 16.66 27.86 -15.81
CA LEU A 516 15.58 27.12 -16.50
C LEU A 516 15.37 27.62 -17.93
N SER A 517 15.42 26.71 -18.91
CA SER A 517 15.20 27.03 -20.33
C SER A 517 13.76 26.83 -20.80
N LYS A 518 13.01 25.95 -20.14
CA LYS A 518 11.62 25.62 -20.46
C LYS A 518 10.85 25.37 -19.18
N LEU A 519 9.64 25.94 -19.10
CA LEU A 519 8.66 25.53 -18.11
C LEU A 519 7.76 24.43 -18.70
N ALA A 520 7.66 23.31 -17.98
CA ALA A 520 6.94 22.12 -18.45
C ALA A 520 5.41 22.27 -18.40
N SER A 521 4.72 21.36 -19.11
CA SER A 521 3.28 21.43 -19.32
C SER A 521 2.52 21.18 -18.01
N TYR A 522 1.49 21.99 -17.77
CA TYR A 522 0.62 21.93 -16.59
C TYR A 522 1.35 22.03 -15.25
N SER A 523 2.61 22.52 -15.25
CA SER A 523 3.49 22.53 -14.07
C SER A 523 2.86 23.23 -12.86
N PHE A 524 2.14 24.33 -13.04
CA PHE A 524 1.43 25.06 -11.98
C PHE A 524 -0.07 25.19 -12.27
N SER A 525 -0.65 24.28 -13.05
CA SER A 525 -2.08 24.30 -13.34
C SER A 525 -2.90 24.17 -12.04
N ASN A 526 -4.00 24.90 -11.96
CA ASN A 526 -4.92 24.96 -10.81
C ASN A 526 -4.27 25.45 -9.50
N CYS A 527 -3.24 26.30 -9.58
CA CYS A 527 -2.73 27.06 -8.42
C CYS A 527 -3.62 28.29 -8.18
N VAL A 528 -4.83 28.05 -7.65
CA VAL A 528 -5.91 29.05 -7.61
C VAL A 528 -5.61 30.30 -6.77
N GLU A 529 -4.74 30.23 -5.76
CA GLU A 529 -4.33 31.39 -4.94
C GLU A 529 -3.09 32.13 -5.48
N MET A 530 -2.54 31.70 -6.61
CA MET A 530 -1.36 32.33 -7.22
C MET A 530 -1.68 33.75 -7.66
N LYS A 531 -1.04 34.76 -7.06
CA LYS A 531 -1.28 36.19 -7.36
C LYS A 531 -0.25 36.78 -8.30
N GLU A 532 1.00 36.33 -8.19
CA GLU A 532 2.15 36.90 -8.90
C GLU A 532 3.09 35.79 -9.37
N ILE A 533 3.55 35.88 -10.62
CA ILE A 533 4.61 35.02 -11.16
C ILE A 533 5.76 35.89 -11.67
N VAL A 534 6.96 35.62 -11.14
CA VAL A 534 8.19 36.33 -11.49
C VAL A 534 9.03 35.45 -12.41
N LEU A 535 8.89 35.65 -13.73
CA LEU A 535 9.66 34.93 -14.76
C LEU A 535 10.86 35.74 -15.27
N ILE A 536 10.87 37.06 -15.01
CA ILE A 536 11.87 38.03 -15.50
C ILE A 536 13.31 37.66 -15.14
N ASN A 537 13.52 36.95 -14.02
CA ASN A 537 14.84 36.55 -13.53
C ASN A 537 15.41 35.32 -14.28
N SER A 538 14.55 34.53 -14.94
CA SER A 538 14.96 33.38 -15.73
C SER A 538 15.44 33.82 -17.12
N ALA A 539 16.67 34.33 -17.19
CA ALA A 539 17.27 34.88 -18.41
C ALA A 539 17.34 33.88 -19.58
N ASN A 540 17.29 32.57 -19.30
CA ASN A 540 17.34 31.52 -20.31
C ASN A 540 15.97 30.93 -20.67
N LEU A 541 14.87 31.40 -20.07
CA LEU A 541 13.54 30.82 -20.29
C LEU A 541 13.02 31.16 -21.69
N LEU A 542 12.96 30.17 -22.57
CA LEU A 542 12.53 30.29 -23.96
C LEU A 542 11.06 29.89 -24.18
N ILE A 543 10.56 28.97 -23.36
CA ILE A 543 9.26 28.29 -23.58
C ILE A 543 8.46 28.24 -22.28
N ILE A 544 7.18 28.64 -22.36
CA ILE A 544 6.15 28.31 -21.37
C ILE A 544 5.28 27.18 -21.95
N GLY A 545 5.27 26.01 -21.32
CA GLY A 545 4.59 24.81 -21.80
C GLY A 545 3.07 24.86 -21.69
N GLU A 546 2.44 23.86 -22.31
CA GLU A 546 0.98 23.74 -22.44
C GLU A 546 0.31 23.78 -21.07
N GLY A 547 -0.67 24.66 -20.89
CA GLY A 547 -1.46 24.74 -19.65
C GLY A 547 -0.65 25.06 -18.39
N ALA A 548 0.59 25.56 -18.49
CA ALA A 548 1.51 25.72 -17.36
C ALA A 548 0.90 26.45 -16.16
N PHE A 549 0.05 27.46 -16.39
CA PHE A 549 -0.68 28.24 -15.39
C PHE A 549 -2.20 28.23 -15.63
N LYS A 550 -2.73 27.19 -16.27
CA LYS A 550 -4.17 27.03 -16.51
C LYS A 550 -4.94 27.05 -15.18
N TYR A 551 -6.06 27.76 -15.10
CA TYR A 551 -6.88 27.93 -13.89
C TYR A 551 -6.18 28.60 -12.69
N CYS A 552 -5.11 29.37 -12.91
CA CYS A 552 -4.56 30.27 -11.88
C CYS A 552 -5.45 31.51 -11.71
N SER A 553 -6.64 31.34 -11.16
CA SER A 553 -7.72 32.34 -11.17
C SER A 553 -7.40 33.63 -10.39
N SER A 554 -6.50 33.60 -9.41
CA SER A 554 -6.05 34.80 -8.66
C SER A 554 -4.91 35.57 -9.33
N LEU A 555 -4.37 35.08 -10.44
CA LEU A 555 -3.17 35.64 -11.08
C LEU A 555 -3.50 37.00 -11.69
N ASN A 556 -2.94 38.07 -11.12
CA ASN A 556 -3.27 39.44 -11.54
C ASN A 556 -2.25 40.05 -12.51
N SER A 557 -1.01 39.56 -12.48
CA SER A 557 0.11 40.09 -13.25
C SER A 557 1.16 39.01 -13.50
N VAL A 558 1.82 39.12 -14.66
CA VAL A 558 2.91 38.23 -15.08
C VAL A 558 4.07 39.09 -15.55
N SER A 559 5.26 38.85 -14.98
CA SER A 559 6.50 39.49 -15.43
C SER A 559 7.31 38.51 -16.26
N PHE A 560 7.18 38.56 -17.59
CA PHE A 560 7.85 37.64 -18.51
C PHE A 560 9.36 37.86 -18.63
N SER A 561 10.09 36.81 -18.97
CA SER A 561 11.51 36.90 -19.36
C SER A 561 11.68 37.61 -20.70
N HIS A 562 12.72 38.44 -20.82
CA HIS A 562 13.11 39.10 -22.09
C HIS A 562 13.61 38.12 -23.17
N SER A 563 13.83 36.86 -22.81
CA SER A 563 14.28 35.81 -23.73
C SER A 563 13.15 34.89 -24.19
N LEU A 564 11.91 35.12 -23.73
CA LEU A 564 10.78 34.24 -24.03
C LEU A 564 10.44 34.27 -25.52
N ILE A 565 10.39 33.10 -26.16
CA ILE A 565 10.14 32.96 -27.59
C ILE A 565 8.74 32.39 -27.87
N PHE A 566 8.23 31.54 -26.97
CA PHE A 566 7.06 30.72 -27.25
C PHE A 566 6.18 30.52 -26.01
N ILE A 567 4.88 30.76 -26.16
CA ILE A 567 3.84 30.43 -25.18
C ILE A 567 2.94 29.35 -25.79
N ASP A 568 2.90 28.18 -25.16
CA ASP A 568 2.18 27.02 -25.69
C ASP A 568 0.68 27.04 -25.32
N ALA A 569 -0.08 26.10 -25.89
CA ALA A 569 -1.53 26.09 -25.84
C ALA A 569 -2.05 26.13 -24.40
N TYR A 570 -3.09 26.93 -24.16
CA TYR A 570 -3.76 27.09 -22.87
C TYR A 570 -2.89 27.54 -21.69
N ALA A 571 -1.67 28.03 -21.92
CA ALA A 571 -0.68 28.33 -20.87
C ALA A 571 -1.23 29.19 -19.72
N PHE A 572 -2.06 30.19 -20.00
CA PHE A 572 -2.70 31.08 -19.02
C PHE A 572 -4.24 31.03 -19.12
N SER A 573 -4.80 29.95 -19.68
CA SER A 573 -6.25 29.81 -19.81
C SER A 573 -6.95 29.85 -18.45
N PHE A 574 -8.04 30.60 -18.37
CA PHE A 574 -8.85 30.87 -17.17
C PHE A 574 -8.07 31.55 -16.01
N CYS A 575 -7.05 32.35 -16.33
CA CYS A 575 -6.46 33.31 -15.39
C CYS A 575 -7.37 34.54 -15.24
N SER A 576 -8.54 34.34 -14.63
CA SER A 576 -9.65 35.31 -14.65
C SER A 576 -9.36 36.66 -13.98
N SER A 577 -8.37 36.75 -13.09
CA SER A 577 -7.94 38.01 -12.44
C SER A 577 -6.86 38.79 -13.19
N LEU A 578 -6.39 38.30 -14.35
CA LEU A 578 -5.28 38.91 -15.08
C LEU A 578 -5.72 40.22 -15.73
N THR A 579 -5.24 41.36 -15.19
CA THR A 579 -5.67 42.70 -15.64
C THR A 579 -4.70 43.34 -16.62
N LYS A 580 -3.40 43.09 -16.44
CA LYS A 580 -2.33 43.67 -17.24
C LYS A 580 -1.39 42.58 -17.73
N LEU A 581 -1.22 42.55 -19.06
CA LEU A 581 -0.34 41.61 -19.73
C LEU A 581 0.67 42.36 -20.61
N LEU A 582 1.95 42.29 -20.24
CA LEU A 582 3.05 42.90 -21.00
C LEU A 582 3.87 41.80 -21.68
N LEU A 583 3.52 41.47 -22.92
CA LEU A 583 4.24 40.47 -23.70
C LEU A 583 5.66 41.00 -24.07
N PRO A 584 6.72 40.17 -23.98
CA PRO A 584 8.07 40.60 -24.31
C PRO A 584 8.28 40.70 -25.83
N GLU A 585 9.11 41.64 -26.26
CA GLU A 585 9.41 41.86 -27.69
C GLU A 585 10.13 40.67 -28.37
N SER A 586 10.69 39.73 -27.60
CA SER A 586 11.33 38.51 -28.10
C SER A 586 10.34 37.44 -28.58
N LEU A 587 9.06 37.57 -28.22
CA LEU A 587 8.03 36.55 -28.41
C LEU A 587 7.70 36.36 -29.90
N LYS A 588 7.71 35.11 -30.38
CA LYS A 588 7.47 34.75 -31.78
C LYS A 588 6.14 34.05 -32.02
N GLU A 589 5.66 33.27 -31.06
CA GLU A 589 4.45 32.46 -31.23
C GLU A 589 3.70 32.30 -29.90
N ILE A 590 2.37 32.40 -29.99
CA ILE A 590 1.43 32.15 -28.90
C ILE A 590 0.37 31.17 -29.43
N ASN A 591 0.24 30.02 -28.79
CA ASN A 591 -0.62 28.93 -29.26
C ASN A 591 -2.07 29.03 -28.77
N GLU A 592 -2.88 28.09 -29.26
CA GLU A 592 -4.31 27.99 -29.06
C GLU A 592 -4.75 28.24 -27.61
N GLY A 593 -5.73 29.12 -27.42
CA GLY A 593 -6.37 29.35 -26.13
C GLY A 593 -5.46 29.81 -25.00
N SER A 594 -4.25 30.30 -25.28
CA SER A 594 -3.27 30.65 -24.25
C SER A 594 -3.79 31.66 -23.22
N PHE A 595 -4.73 32.54 -23.59
CA PHE A 595 -5.39 33.51 -22.70
C PHE A 595 -6.92 33.36 -22.68
N LEU A 596 -7.44 32.21 -23.14
CA LEU A 596 -8.87 31.88 -23.12
C LEU A 596 -9.45 32.11 -21.72
N GLY A 597 -10.51 32.91 -21.59
CA GLY A 597 -11.21 33.15 -20.32
C GLY A 597 -10.48 34.07 -19.34
N CYS A 598 -9.53 34.90 -19.80
CA CYS A 598 -8.92 35.95 -18.99
C CYS A 598 -9.86 37.15 -18.85
N THR A 599 -10.97 36.96 -18.13
CA THR A 599 -12.11 37.88 -18.07
C THR A 599 -11.80 39.28 -17.54
N SER A 600 -10.69 39.48 -16.81
CA SER A 600 -10.27 40.80 -16.30
C SER A 600 -9.33 41.57 -17.23
N LEU A 601 -8.91 40.98 -18.35
CA LEU A 601 -7.95 41.61 -19.25
C LEU A 601 -8.63 42.72 -20.04
N THR A 602 -8.17 43.96 -19.89
CA THR A 602 -8.81 45.12 -20.55
C THR A 602 -8.10 45.56 -21.83
N LYS A 603 -6.80 45.26 -21.94
CA LYS A 603 -5.93 45.70 -23.03
C LYS A 603 -4.89 44.64 -23.35
N ILE A 604 -4.62 44.46 -24.63
CA ILE A 604 -3.50 43.62 -25.11
C ILE A 604 -2.61 44.38 -26.09
N ASN A 605 -1.30 44.14 -25.99
CA ASN A 605 -0.30 44.65 -26.93
C ASN A 605 0.44 43.47 -27.60
N LEU A 606 0.25 43.31 -28.91
CA LEU A 606 0.91 42.30 -29.71
C LEU A 606 2.30 42.83 -30.15
N PRO A 607 3.42 42.24 -29.66
CA PRO A 607 4.77 42.77 -29.86
C PRO A 607 5.27 42.60 -31.29
N LYS A 608 6.23 43.42 -31.72
CA LYS A 608 6.61 43.56 -33.14
C LYS A 608 7.06 42.25 -33.80
N ASN A 609 7.77 41.40 -33.07
CA ASN A 609 8.39 40.18 -33.62
C ASN A 609 7.48 38.95 -33.60
N LEU A 610 6.22 39.11 -33.19
CA LEU A 610 5.25 38.03 -33.16
C LEU A 610 4.90 37.59 -34.59
N LYS A 611 4.89 36.28 -34.85
CA LYS A 611 4.68 35.69 -36.19
C LYS A 611 3.40 34.88 -36.29
N LYS A 612 3.02 34.18 -35.21
CA LYS A 612 1.89 33.25 -35.21
C LYS A 612 1.06 33.38 -33.95
N LEU A 613 -0.25 33.37 -34.13
CA LEU A 613 -1.27 33.31 -33.10
C LEU A 613 -2.08 32.02 -33.29
N GLY A 614 -2.45 31.37 -32.18
CA GLY A 614 -3.34 30.22 -32.20
C GLY A 614 -4.82 30.63 -32.14
N ASN A 615 -5.68 29.65 -32.41
CA ASN A 615 -7.14 29.82 -32.38
C ASN A 615 -7.63 30.09 -30.95
N ILE A 616 -8.81 30.70 -30.81
CA ILE A 616 -9.52 30.99 -29.55
C ILE A 616 -8.65 31.68 -28.49
N LEU A 617 -7.62 32.42 -28.93
CA LEU A 617 -6.53 32.90 -28.08
C LEU A 617 -7.03 33.78 -26.94
N PHE A 618 -7.93 34.70 -27.25
CA PHE A 618 -8.52 35.63 -26.30
C PHE A 618 -10.00 35.34 -26.02
N SER A 619 -10.57 34.26 -26.54
CA SER A 619 -12.00 33.97 -26.39
C SER A 619 -12.44 34.05 -24.92
N ASN A 620 -13.65 34.58 -24.68
CA ASN A 620 -14.18 34.85 -23.35
C ASN A 620 -13.35 35.86 -22.52
N CYS A 621 -12.58 36.75 -23.14
CA CYS A 621 -11.98 37.92 -22.49
C CYS A 621 -12.99 39.08 -22.45
N THR A 622 -14.03 38.91 -21.64
CA THR A 622 -15.23 39.76 -21.65
C THR A 622 -14.99 41.26 -21.38
N LEU A 623 -13.88 41.65 -20.74
CA LEU A 623 -13.52 43.06 -20.50
C LEU A 623 -12.48 43.63 -21.49
N LEU A 624 -12.04 42.85 -22.48
CA LEU A 624 -11.04 43.28 -23.45
C LEU A 624 -11.63 44.33 -24.39
N LYS A 625 -11.17 45.58 -24.23
CA LYS A 625 -11.68 46.74 -24.98
C LYS A 625 -10.66 47.35 -25.93
N GLU A 626 -9.36 47.15 -25.71
CA GLU A 626 -8.30 47.77 -26.52
C GLU A 626 -7.26 46.76 -27.00
N ILE A 627 -6.96 46.81 -28.30
CA ILE A 627 -5.92 46.00 -28.94
C ILE A 627 -4.89 46.92 -29.58
N VAL A 628 -3.61 46.69 -29.26
CA VAL A 628 -2.47 47.34 -29.92
C VAL A 628 -1.73 46.32 -30.77
N ILE A 629 -1.56 46.60 -32.06
CA ILE A 629 -0.93 45.70 -33.03
C ILE A 629 0.38 46.30 -33.52
N ASN A 630 1.51 45.76 -33.03
CA ASN A 630 2.84 46.11 -33.53
C ASN A 630 3.40 45.05 -34.49
N SER A 631 2.82 43.85 -34.52
CA SER A 631 3.24 42.71 -35.35
C SER A 631 2.55 42.67 -36.71
N ASN A 632 3.21 42.00 -37.65
CA ASN A 632 2.61 41.53 -38.91
C ASN A 632 2.24 40.02 -38.82
N CYS A 633 1.93 39.52 -37.62
CA CYS A 633 1.52 38.14 -37.42
C CYS A 633 0.21 37.84 -38.14
N SER A 634 0.01 36.60 -38.56
CA SER A 634 -1.30 36.22 -39.09
C SER A 634 -2.36 36.21 -38.00
N ILE A 635 -3.51 36.81 -38.30
CA ILE A 635 -4.66 36.93 -37.38
C ILE A 635 -5.85 36.23 -38.01
N ASP A 636 -6.21 35.07 -37.49
CA ASP A 636 -7.38 34.29 -37.92
C ASP A 636 -8.65 34.79 -37.18
N GLN A 637 -9.83 34.61 -37.80
CA GLN A 637 -11.14 34.94 -37.22
C GLN A 637 -11.36 34.36 -35.82
N SER A 638 -10.80 33.18 -35.56
CA SER A 638 -10.92 32.50 -34.28
C SER A 638 -10.11 33.12 -33.14
N VAL A 639 -9.17 34.06 -33.40
CA VAL A 639 -8.31 34.65 -32.35
C VAL A 639 -9.13 35.39 -31.27
N PHE A 640 -10.20 36.07 -31.70
CA PHE A 640 -11.10 36.88 -30.87
C PHE A 640 -12.52 36.30 -30.83
N ASP A 641 -12.65 34.99 -30.99
CA ASP A 641 -13.96 34.33 -31.04
C ASP A 641 -14.73 34.56 -29.73
N GLU A 642 -16.00 34.94 -29.83
CA GLU A 642 -16.87 35.35 -28.71
C GLU A 642 -16.50 36.67 -27.99
N ASP A 643 -15.51 37.45 -28.46
CA ASP A 643 -15.08 38.72 -27.83
C ASP A 643 -15.70 39.98 -28.49
N TYR A 644 -17.02 40.17 -28.32
CA TYR A 644 -17.78 41.25 -28.97
C TYR A 644 -17.55 42.68 -28.39
N ASN A 645 -16.64 42.87 -27.44
CA ASN A 645 -16.51 44.11 -26.66
C ASN A 645 -15.28 44.98 -27.03
N ILE A 646 -14.56 44.64 -28.09
CA ILE A 646 -13.38 45.39 -28.53
C ILE A 646 -13.81 46.74 -29.12
N GLU A 647 -13.52 47.84 -28.41
CA GLU A 647 -13.95 49.19 -28.78
C GLU A 647 -12.85 49.98 -29.50
N ASN A 648 -11.57 49.72 -29.17
CA ASN A 648 -10.43 50.52 -29.60
C ASN A 648 -9.35 49.65 -30.28
N LEU A 649 -8.95 50.04 -31.48
CA LEU A 649 -7.88 49.41 -32.24
C LEU A 649 -6.74 50.40 -32.51
N ILE A 650 -5.53 50.08 -32.03
CA ILE A 650 -4.31 50.88 -32.28
C ILE A 650 -3.38 50.08 -33.18
N ILE A 651 -3.14 50.61 -34.38
CA ILE A 651 -2.39 49.94 -35.44
C ILE A 651 -1.03 50.64 -35.60
N LYS A 652 0.05 49.87 -35.48
CA LYS A 652 1.44 50.33 -35.55
C LYS A 652 2.27 49.60 -36.62
N ASN A 653 1.60 48.78 -37.44
CA ASN A 653 2.19 47.97 -38.50
C ASN A 653 1.15 47.75 -39.60
N GLU A 654 1.59 47.43 -40.82
CA GLU A 654 0.76 47.12 -41.99
C GLU A 654 0.15 45.71 -41.92
N ASN A 655 -0.41 45.33 -40.78
CA ASN A 655 -1.11 44.05 -40.62
C ASN A 655 -2.46 44.11 -41.36
N LYS A 656 -2.60 43.39 -42.47
CA LYS A 656 -3.83 43.41 -43.29
C LYS A 656 -4.93 42.50 -42.71
N ASP A 657 -4.55 41.39 -42.10
CA ASP A 657 -5.47 40.38 -41.56
C ASP A 657 -6.46 40.98 -40.56
N ILE A 658 -6.06 41.98 -39.77
CA ILE A 658 -6.94 42.63 -38.78
C ILE A 658 -8.18 43.27 -39.41
N PHE A 659 -8.07 43.77 -40.65
CA PHE A 659 -9.19 44.43 -41.32
C PHE A 659 -10.18 43.42 -41.89
N GLU A 660 -9.78 42.16 -42.10
CA GLU A 660 -10.64 41.08 -42.58
C GLU A 660 -11.49 40.46 -41.45
N GLN A 661 -11.27 40.87 -40.19
CA GLN A 661 -11.90 40.30 -39.01
C GLN A 661 -13.34 40.81 -38.82
N LYS A 662 -14.30 40.07 -39.37
CA LYS A 662 -15.74 40.40 -39.31
C LYS A 662 -16.29 40.66 -37.90
N ILE A 663 -15.74 39.98 -36.89
CA ILE A 663 -16.18 40.15 -35.51
C ILE A 663 -15.83 41.54 -34.96
N LEU A 664 -14.75 42.15 -35.44
CA LEU A 664 -14.32 43.48 -35.02
C LEU A 664 -15.13 44.59 -35.70
N HIS A 665 -15.65 44.35 -36.91
CA HIS A 665 -16.44 45.33 -37.67
C HIS A 665 -17.69 45.81 -36.93
N GLN A 666 -18.23 44.98 -36.04
CA GLN A 666 -19.48 45.26 -35.33
C GLN A 666 -19.27 46.02 -34.00
N SER A 667 -18.07 45.97 -33.43
CA SER A 667 -17.81 46.44 -32.05
C SER A 667 -16.84 47.62 -31.97
N VAL A 668 -15.90 47.74 -32.92
CA VAL A 668 -14.87 48.78 -32.89
C VAL A 668 -15.47 50.16 -33.16
N LYS A 669 -15.24 51.09 -32.21
CA LYS A 669 -15.66 52.49 -32.28
C LYS A 669 -14.51 53.43 -32.59
N SER A 670 -13.27 53.05 -32.29
CA SER A 670 -12.10 53.87 -32.58
C SER A 670 -10.99 53.08 -33.26
N ILE A 671 -10.45 53.64 -34.35
CA ILE A 671 -9.23 53.17 -34.99
C ILE A 671 -8.18 54.27 -34.95
N THR A 672 -6.99 53.95 -34.43
CA THR A 672 -5.83 54.83 -34.42
C THR A 672 -4.70 54.19 -35.22
N PHE A 673 -4.32 54.80 -36.32
CA PHE A 673 -3.06 54.50 -37.02
C PHE A 673 -1.96 55.34 -36.38
N SER A 674 -0.99 54.69 -35.74
CA SER A 674 0.10 55.36 -35.01
C SER A 674 1.50 55.02 -35.55
N SER A 675 1.54 54.56 -36.79
CA SER A 675 2.75 54.35 -37.59
C SER A 675 2.54 54.91 -38.99
N TYR A 676 3.63 55.05 -39.73
CA TYR A 676 3.60 55.38 -41.14
C TYR A 676 2.94 54.27 -41.96
N PHE A 677 2.09 54.68 -42.90
CA PHE A 677 1.59 53.87 -43.99
C PHE A 677 1.78 54.69 -45.26
N LYS A 678 2.31 54.07 -46.32
CA LYS A 678 2.34 54.72 -47.63
C LYS A 678 0.92 54.91 -48.16
N GLU A 679 0.09 53.88 -48.00
CA GLU A 679 -1.33 53.90 -48.34
C GLU A 679 -2.12 53.36 -47.16
N TYR A 680 -3.04 54.15 -46.62
CA TYR A 680 -3.87 53.73 -45.50
C TYR A 680 -4.94 52.72 -45.96
N PRO A 681 -5.09 51.57 -45.28
CA PRO A 681 -6.07 50.55 -45.65
C PRO A 681 -7.49 51.09 -45.46
N THR A 682 -8.42 50.66 -46.32
CA THR A 682 -9.84 50.96 -46.14
C THR A 682 -10.36 50.30 -44.86
N ILE A 683 -11.14 51.06 -44.10
CA ILE A 683 -11.85 50.67 -42.90
C ILE A 683 -13.37 50.82 -43.10
N SER A 684 -13.82 50.86 -44.35
CA SER A 684 -15.24 51.03 -44.70
C SER A 684 -16.15 49.90 -44.21
N GLU A 685 -15.61 48.71 -43.95
CA GLU A 685 -16.39 47.59 -43.38
C GLU A 685 -16.79 47.83 -41.92
N PHE A 686 -16.10 48.72 -41.21
CA PHE A 686 -16.40 49.10 -39.84
C PHE A 686 -17.48 50.20 -39.79
N ASN A 687 -18.73 49.81 -40.04
CA ASN A 687 -19.86 50.74 -40.26
C ASN A 687 -20.31 51.56 -39.02
N HIS A 688 -19.67 51.35 -37.85
CA HIS A 688 -20.01 51.99 -36.57
C HIS A 688 -18.86 52.81 -35.96
N ILE A 689 -17.77 53.07 -36.71
CA ILE A 689 -16.64 53.85 -36.18
C ILE A 689 -17.06 55.28 -35.85
N GLU A 690 -16.73 55.73 -34.64
CA GLU A 690 -16.98 57.09 -34.16
C GLU A 690 -15.72 57.96 -34.23
N HIS A 691 -14.53 57.34 -34.17
CA HIS A 691 -13.25 58.05 -34.11
C HIS A 691 -12.18 57.39 -34.98
N VAL A 692 -11.60 58.15 -35.91
CA VAL A 692 -10.40 57.76 -36.66
C VAL A 692 -9.28 58.74 -36.34
N SER A 693 -8.15 58.22 -35.89
CA SER A 693 -6.93 59.00 -35.68
C SER A 693 -5.81 58.48 -36.57
N ILE A 694 -5.12 59.37 -37.27
CA ILE A 694 -3.93 59.07 -38.07
C ILE A 694 -2.78 59.90 -37.54
N ILE A 695 -1.70 59.25 -37.14
CA ILE A 695 -0.46 59.87 -36.69
C ILE A 695 0.65 59.41 -37.62
N THR A 696 1.20 60.33 -38.40
CA THR A 696 2.26 60.06 -39.38
C THR A 696 3.36 61.11 -39.32
N GLU A 697 4.59 60.70 -39.61
CA GLU A 697 5.76 61.57 -39.63
C GLU A 697 6.27 61.84 -41.06
N HIS A 698 5.72 61.13 -42.05
CA HIS A 698 6.12 61.22 -43.46
C HIS A 698 5.00 61.84 -44.29
N GLY A 699 5.37 62.67 -45.26
CA GLY A 699 4.43 63.45 -46.06
C GLY A 699 3.98 62.82 -47.37
N ASP A 700 4.38 61.59 -47.68
CA ASP A 700 4.02 60.89 -48.92
C ASP A 700 2.84 59.91 -48.75
N SER A 701 2.21 59.89 -47.56
CA SER A 701 1.07 59.02 -47.26
C SER A 701 -0.18 59.39 -48.05
N ILE A 702 -0.96 58.37 -48.47
CA ILE A 702 -2.18 58.51 -49.26
C ILE A 702 -3.38 57.88 -48.54
N ILE A 703 -4.52 58.56 -48.57
CA ILE A 703 -5.84 58.02 -48.18
C ILE A 703 -6.66 57.84 -49.46
N ASN A 704 -7.01 56.59 -49.76
CA ASN A 704 -7.70 56.21 -50.98
C ASN A 704 -9.23 56.38 -50.89
N ASP A 705 -9.92 56.30 -52.02
CA ASP A 705 -11.38 56.33 -52.10
C ASP A 705 -12.02 55.23 -51.24
N ASN A 706 -13.23 55.49 -50.73
CA ASN A 706 -13.96 54.58 -49.82
C ASN A 706 -13.15 54.21 -48.57
N PHE A 707 -12.35 55.13 -48.03
CA PHE A 707 -11.54 54.88 -46.84
C PHE A 707 -12.38 54.51 -45.62
N VAL A 708 -13.50 55.20 -45.37
CA VAL A 708 -14.36 54.94 -44.20
C VAL A 708 -15.83 55.22 -44.50
N ASN A 709 -16.71 54.45 -43.88
CA ASN A 709 -18.17 54.56 -43.97
C ASN A 709 -18.77 54.58 -42.56
N SER A 710 -19.19 55.74 -42.06
CA SER A 710 -19.87 55.85 -40.76
C SER A 710 -20.75 57.08 -40.66
N THR A 711 -21.84 56.98 -39.89
CA THR A 711 -22.86 58.03 -39.73
C THR A 711 -22.54 59.04 -38.61
N ASN A 712 -21.50 58.81 -37.80
CA ASN A 712 -21.16 59.66 -36.66
C ASN A 712 -19.64 59.77 -36.46
N LEU A 713 -18.93 60.28 -37.45
CA LEU A 713 -17.46 60.15 -37.52
C LEU A 713 -16.71 61.42 -37.09
N ASN A 714 -15.68 61.25 -36.26
CA ASN A 714 -14.66 62.25 -35.97
C ASN A 714 -13.31 61.79 -36.53
N ILE A 715 -12.64 62.65 -37.29
CA ILE A 715 -11.35 62.35 -37.93
C ILE A 715 -10.29 63.31 -37.38
N ASN A 716 -9.18 62.77 -36.89
CA ASN A 716 -8.02 63.52 -36.48
C ASN A 716 -6.77 63.02 -37.23
N ILE A 717 -6.14 63.90 -37.99
CA ILE A 717 -4.89 63.61 -38.69
C ILE A 717 -3.81 64.52 -38.11
N THR A 718 -2.78 63.92 -37.51
CA THR A 718 -1.61 64.59 -36.97
C THR A 718 -0.38 64.15 -37.76
N GLY A 719 0.22 65.07 -38.51
CA GLY A 719 1.24 64.75 -39.51
C GLY A 719 0.85 65.18 -40.92
N ASN A 720 1.73 64.88 -41.88
CA ASN A 720 1.52 65.24 -43.28
C ASN A 720 0.89 64.08 -44.06
N ILE A 721 -0.06 64.40 -44.94
CA ILE A 721 -0.68 63.48 -45.89
C ILE A 721 -0.51 64.11 -47.26
N HIS A 722 -0.01 63.36 -48.24
CA HIS A 722 0.20 63.84 -49.60
C HIS A 722 -1.14 64.06 -50.30
N GLN A 723 -1.99 63.04 -50.27
CA GLN A 723 -3.23 62.99 -51.02
C GLN A 723 -4.34 62.31 -50.21
N ILE A 724 -5.53 62.90 -50.23
CA ILE A 724 -6.78 62.27 -49.82
C ILE A 724 -7.71 62.28 -51.02
N SER A 725 -8.02 61.11 -51.56
CA SER A 725 -8.84 60.98 -52.77
C SER A 725 -10.25 61.53 -52.58
N ASP A 726 -10.85 62.03 -53.66
CA ASP A 726 -12.11 62.79 -53.63
C ASP A 726 -13.29 62.03 -52.99
N ASN A 727 -13.34 60.70 -53.11
CA ASN A 727 -14.40 59.87 -52.55
C ASN A 727 -13.98 59.13 -51.26
N SER A 728 -12.93 59.59 -50.56
CA SER A 728 -12.44 58.96 -49.32
C SER A 728 -13.52 58.90 -48.24
N PHE A 729 -14.41 59.91 -48.20
CA PHE A 729 -15.42 60.10 -47.15
C PHE A 729 -16.85 60.19 -47.69
N SER A 730 -17.10 59.87 -48.97
CA SER A 730 -18.38 60.11 -49.65
C SER A 730 -19.58 59.44 -48.96
N HIS A 731 -19.36 58.29 -48.32
CA HIS A 731 -20.38 57.52 -47.60
C HIS A 731 -20.46 57.85 -46.09
N SER A 732 -19.68 58.82 -45.59
CA SER A 732 -19.58 59.11 -44.16
C SER A 732 -20.17 60.47 -43.78
N HIS A 733 -20.82 60.55 -42.61
CA HIS A 733 -21.18 61.82 -41.97
C HIS A 733 -20.12 62.23 -40.97
N ILE A 734 -19.34 63.26 -41.32
CA ILE A 734 -18.24 63.76 -40.50
C ILE A 734 -18.74 64.87 -39.57
N ASN A 735 -18.61 64.66 -38.26
CA ASN A 735 -18.90 65.69 -37.26
C ASN A 735 -17.73 66.65 -37.09
N ASN A 736 -16.53 66.10 -36.91
CA ASN A 736 -15.34 66.89 -36.64
C ASN A 736 -14.18 66.38 -37.49
N PHE A 737 -13.54 67.28 -38.22
CA PHE A 737 -12.34 66.98 -38.98
C PHE A 737 -11.22 67.92 -38.55
N LEU A 738 -10.16 67.34 -37.99
CA LEU A 738 -8.96 68.03 -37.57
C LEU A 738 -7.78 67.54 -38.42
N TYR A 739 -7.09 68.48 -39.07
CA TYR A 739 -5.82 68.23 -39.74
C TYR A 739 -4.73 69.12 -39.13
N CYS A 740 -3.71 68.49 -38.56
CA CYS A 740 -2.53 69.11 -37.96
C CYS A 740 -1.27 68.72 -38.73
N GLY A 741 -1.14 69.23 -39.96
CA GLY A 741 0.03 69.07 -40.82
C GLY A 741 0.57 70.40 -41.31
N ASN A 742 1.76 70.39 -41.89
CA ASN A 742 2.40 71.58 -42.47
C ASN A 742 2.52 71.52 -44.02
N GLN A 743 1.94 70.51 -44.66
CA GLN A 743 1.87 70.35 -46.11
C GLN A 743 0.44 70.58 -46.65
N ILE A 744 0.36 70.90 -47.94
CA ILE A 744 -0.91 70.95 -48.68
C ILE A 744 -1.32 69.51 -48.98
N VAL A 745 -2.57 69.16 -48.66
CA VAL A 745 -3.16 67.86 -49.01
C VAL A 745 -3.81 67.97 -50.39
N GLU A 746 -3.43 67.11 -51.32
CA GLU A 746 -4.03 67.03 -52.65
C GLU A 746 -5.38 66.27 -52.61
N GLY A 747 -6.38 66.78 -53.34
CA GLY A 747 -7.71 66.16 -53.50
C GLY A 747 -8.87 67.02 -53.00
N ASN A 748 -10.07 66.73 -53.50
CA ASN A 748 -11.33 67.39 -53.15
C ASN A 748 -12.24 66.42 -52.38
N PHE A 749 -11.83 66.07 -51.17
CA PHE A 749 -12.41 64.96 -50.39
C PHE A 749 -13.66 65.31 -49.57
N PHE A 750 -14.24 66.50 -49.76
CA PHE A 750 -15.50 66.93 -49.12
C PHE A 750 -16.60 67.33 -50.12
N VAL A 751 -16.52 66.86 -51.38
CA VAL A 751 -17.46 67.24 -52.45
C VAL A 751 -18.92 66.96 -52.05
N ASP A 752 -19.17 65.79 -51.45
CA ASP A 752 -20.54 65.31 -51.15
C ASP A 752 -20.94 65.37 -49.67
N ASN A 753 -20.02 65.60 -48.74
CA ASN A 753 -20.29 65.58 -47.29
C ASN A 753 -19.33 66.51 -46.51
N LYS A 754 -19.76 67.74 -46.24
CA LYS A 754 -18.95 68.72 -45.48
C LYS A 754 -19.00 68.46 -43.97
N PRO A 755 -17.88 68.53 -43.24
CA PRO A 755 -17.86 68.32 -41.80
C PRO A 755 -18.60 69.45 -41.04
N LYS A 756 -19.24 69.12 -39.92
CA LYS A 756 -19.91 70.14 -39.07
C LYS A 756 -18.91 71.12 -38.44
N ILE A 757 -17.77 70.61 -37.99
CA ILE A 757 -16.65 71.38 -37.45
C ILE A 757 -15.40 70.99 -38.24
N PHE A 758 -14.69 71.99 -38.76
CA PHE A 758 -13.48 71.83 -39.54
C PHE A 758 -12.37 72.69 -38.94
N GLN A 759 -11.22 72.10 -38.63
CA GLN A 759 -10.06 72.78 -38.07
C GLN A 759 -8.78 72.38 -38.81
N PHE A 760 -8.03 73.37 -39.28
CA PHE A 760 -6.71 73.19 -39.88
C PHE A 760 -5.68 73.94 -39.05
N ILE A 761 -4.71 73.22 -38.48
CA ILE A 761 -3.67 73.80 -37.64
C ILE A 761 -2.32 73.61 -38.34
N ASN A 762 -1.81 74.69 -38.95
CA ASN A 762 -0.50 74.69 -39.57
C ASN A 762 0.58 74.96 -38.51
N THR A 763 1.49 74.00 -38.30
CA THR A 763 2.48 74.01 -37.21
C THR A 763 3.72 74.89 -37.45
N ILE A 764 3.73 75.76 -38.46
CA ILE A 764 4.91 76.59 -38.83
C ILE A 764 5.36 77.59 -37.74
N HIS A 765 4.58 77.85 -36.68
CA HIS A 765 4.98 78.75 -35.59
C HIS A 765 5.02 78.10 -34.20
N ARG A 766 5.96 77.18 -33.98
CA ARG A 766 6.24 76.62 -32.63
C ARG A 766 7.70 76.72 -32.16
N ASN A 767 8.48 77.64 -32.73
CA ASN A 767 9.79 78.05 -32.20
C ASN A 767 9.76 79.51 -31.73
N GLN A 768 9.00 79.78 -30.67
CA GLN A 768 9.19 80.88 -29.71
C GLN A 768 7.98 80.83 -28.78
N LEU A 769 8.19 80.31 -27.56
CA LEU A 769 7.49 80.71 -26.32
C LEU A 769 7.93 79.74 -25.21
N GLU A 770 8.95 80.17 -24.48
CA GLU A 770 9.23 79.72 -23.13
C GLU A 770 8.15 80.23 -22.17
N VAL A 771 7.72 79.34 -21.26
CA VAL A 771 7.17 79.60 -19.92
C VAL A 771 5.75 80.19 -19.76
N SER A 772 4.98 79.47 -18.92
CA SER A 772 3.81 79.83 -18.08
C SER A 772 2.39 79.41 -18.53
N GLN A 773 1.72 78.70 -17.61
CA GLN A 773 0.30 78.29 -17.60
C GLN A 773 -0.64 79.50 -17.30
N PRO A 774 -1.96 79.30 -17.06
CA PRO A 774 -3.04 78.77 -17.93
C PRO A 774 -4.23 79.78 -18.03
N ASN A 775 -5.01 79.74 -19.12
CA ASN A 775 -6.47 79.95 -19.18
C ASN A 775 -6.97 80.54 -20.51
N GLU A 776 -8.12 80.01 -20.92
CA GLU A 776 -9.23 80.64 -21.65
C GLU A 776 -9.02 81.25 -23.05
N MET A 777 -9.64 80.53 -23.99
CA MET A 777 -10.57 81.00 -25.02
C MET A 777 -10.12 81.91 -26.17
N GLN A 778 -10.63 81.49 -27.34
CA GLN A 778 -10.90 82.26 -28.55
C GLN A 778 -9.67 82.74 -29.32
N ASN A 779 -9.43 82.14 -30.48
CA ASN A 779 -9.49 82.92 -31.72
C ASN A 779 -9.73 82.03 -32.95
N VAL A 780 -10.78 82.43 -33.66
CA VAL A 780 -11.13 82.07 -35.03
C VAL A 780 -9.95 82.38 -35.94
N LEU A 781 -9.54 81.41 -36.77
CA LEU A 781 -8.61 81.64 -37.88
C LEU A 781 -9.33 81.27 -39.18
N ILE A 782 -9.75 82.33 -39.87
CA ILE A 782 -10.23 82.33 -41.27
C ILE A 782 -9.01 82.09 -42.16
N PHE A 783 -9.05 81.13 -43.10
CA PHE A 783 -8.32 81.24 -44.37
C PHE A 783 -8.98 80.46 -45.51
N HIS A 784 -8.78 81.01 -46.71
CA HIS A 784 -9.49 80.75 -47.97
C HIS A 784 -9.30 79.36 -48.58
N LEU A 785 -10.41 78.76 -48.99
CA LEU A 785 -10.48 77.77 -50.07
C LEU A 785 -10.22 78.45 -51.42
N LYS A 786 -9.28 77.94 -52.21
CA LYS A 786 -9.17 78.21 -53.64
C LYS A 786 -9.11 76.87 -54.38
N HIS A 787 -10.22 76.58 -55.04
CA HIS A 787 -10.57 75.43 -55.90
C HIS A 787 -10.66 74.06 -55.24
#